data_AF-A0AA37KWI0-F1
#
_entry.id   AF-A0AA37KWI0-F1
#
_cell.length_a   1.000
_cell.length_b   1.000
_cell.length_c   1.000
_cell.angle_alpha   90.00
_cell.angle_beta   90.00
_cell.angle_gamma   90.00
#
_symmetry.space_group_name_H-M   'P 1'
#
loop_
_entity.id
_entity.type
_entity.pdbx_description
1 polymer ?
#
loop_
_entity_poly.entity_id
_entity_poly.type
_entity_poly.pdbx_seq_one_letter_code
_entity_poly.pdbx_strand_id
1 'polypeptide(L)'
;MTRASRILLIILAAAGACRPAQAQEFRVKPDHTVVFGGQHLLPDYLPEFTVLFSAADPQLRMRPADIPDVQYNVATWLSDRPDLNRTDRRADQSGDGFDDEILEGSVESRTADLFNAGRIIVVRPVSHRAEGTDKITFGYPENDLFRIAAELTADTATGRPLLTYRLTAKTGGWYSVGFTGFAGRDPKRTDEIWQPLIWQEKRFPDKSYLTLAFRCPVPSAFVTYRNATYGILAHPAEFPFDPLPTAANSRFGVAVRDRQGLASPMLFAPVPGGIGSETAPGGELVFSALLCGERGDTTDALQNVAESLFGFTGNRNNALGSLNETIENMISYVLGPYSRFLDKEKGCTYATDVPGAVKNVSSLNPLEIAVLNDNRTMLLERALPVYEYVLSREKLLFCADSTQNIQYPSRRMNGPCCPVSELTALSSILKDNAPYLLSFAGKEYHSTRVRNLDVVEQGGTWRNAMHLYRATGKPGYLKKAVAGADRYIRRRIDTPAADFRDPEAGGFFFWTGFAPKWIDLLEMYELTGDKAYLRAAHRGAKLYTQYVWYSPAVPDRDILVNPDGKAPHYQYLKSKGHAQMDAPAERVPAWRLSEIGLTPESSGTSTGHRGIFMANYAAWMLRLAHYTGDGFLARTADHAVIGRYRNFPGYHINTARTTVYEKADYPLRGHMELGANSFHYNHIMPHISLLYDFLVTQALYRSGGKVDFPGEFIEGYAYLQSKFYGHLPGTIYGREARLWMPTGLAAPDDRQLNYISAVDDDALYIVFMNQSAETVETDVALDYALSGHSDGRHYRTQVIGGSGASGQLADGRFTVRVAGNGIAAVRIETPAPVRPQLAALFTAETRWQTPYAATQDDAVRCMRVGFGRTANNVFVFLTQDDTQLRKVWFTVDGRTTEDTDYPFEHTAPIDGERTEITVKALTRQGRIIEWETLELKK
;
A
#
# COMPACT_ATOMS: atom_id res chain seq x y z
N MET A 1 8.02 15.39 54.02
CA MET A 1 8.08 14.13 53.24
C MET A 1 9.49 13.94 52.72
N THR A 2 10.11 12.81 52.98
CA THR A 2 11.51 12.53 52.57
C THR A 2 11.59 12.16 51.08
N ARG A 3 12.80 12.23 50.49
CA ARG A 3 13.06 11.89 49.08
C ARG A 3 12.59 10.46 48.74
N ALA A 4 12.67 9.55 49.71
CA ALA A 4 12.13 8.19 49.62
C ALA A 4 10.58 8.17 49.53
N SER A 5 9.87 9.02 50.28
CA SER A 5 8.41 9.11 50.21
C SER A 5 7.90 9.71 48.89
N ARG A 6 8.68 10.59 48.24
CA ARG A 6 8.35 11.11 46.89
C ARG A 6 8.57 10.09 45.79
N ILE A 7 9.62 9.25 45.91
CA ILE A 7 9.85 8.14 44.97
C ILE A 7 8.77 7.07 45.12
N LEU A 8 8.33 6.77 46.36
CA LEU A 8 7.23 5.83 46.57
C LEU A 8 5.89 6.34 46.02
N LEU A 9 5.60 7.65 46.11
CA LEU A 9 4.40 8.24 45.51
C LEU A 9 4.45 8.30 43.98
N ILE A 10 5.63 8.48 43.38
CA ILE A 10 5.81 8.46 41.93
C ILE A 10 5.76 7.02 41.39
N ILE A 11 6.27 6.03 42.14
CA ILE A 11 6.13 4.62 41.80
C ILE A 11 4.67 4.17 41.97
N LEU A 12 3.94 4.65 42.98
CA LEU A 12 2.49 4.38 43.13
C LEU A 12 1.63 5.10 42.08
N ALA A 13 2.08 6.25 41.55
CA ALA A 13 1.43 6.93 40.44
C ALA A 13 1.76 6.31 39.06
N ALA A 14 2.95 5.73 38.90
CA ALA A 14 3.38 5.02 37.69
C ALA A 14 2.93 3.54 37.65
N ALA A 15 2.68 2.92 38.81
CA ALA A 15 2.07 1.59 38.94
C ALA A 15 0.52 1.63 38.97
N GLY A 16 -0.08 2.80 38.72
CA GLY A 16 -1.54 2.98 38.62
C GLY A 16 -2.17 2.45 37.32
N ALA A 17 -1.40 1.89 36.39
CA ALA A 17 -1.86 1.38 35.11
C ALA A 17 -1.65 -0.14 34.99
N CYS A 18 -2.33 -0.89 35.85
CA CYS A 18 -2.77 -2.28 35.66
C CYS A 18 -3.47 -2.71 36.94
N ARG A 19 -4.64 -2.12 37.23
CA ARG A 19 -5.63 -2.86 38.02
C ARG A 19 -6.18 -3.96 37.11
N PRO A 20 -6.34 -5.21 37.58
CA PRO A 20 -7.21 -6.15 36.88
C PRO A 20 -8.54 -5.43 36.65
N ALA A 21 -9.11 -5.57 35.44
CA ALA A 21 -10.42 -5.02 35.12
C ALA A 21 -11.35 -5.31 36.31
N GLN A 22 -11.84 -4.25 36.95
CA GLN A 22 -12.81 -4.35 38.01
C GLN A 22 -13.95 -5.24 37.48
N ALA A 23 -14.28 -6.33 38.18
CA ALA A 23 -15.24 -7.34 37.73
C ALA A 23 -16.43 -6.67 37.03
N GLN A 24 -16.70 -7.10 35.79
CA GLN A 24 -17.71 -6.48 34.94
C GLN A 24 -19.09 -6.58 35.60
N GLU A 25 -19.58 -5.49 36.16
CA GLU A 25 -20.96 -5.41 36.62
C GLU A 25 -21.90 -5.20 35.41
N PHE A 26 -22.38 -6.30 34.83
CA PHE A 26 -23.58 -6.28 34.01
C PHE A 26 -24.81 -6.60 34.86
N ARG A 27 -25.91 -5.88 34.62
CA ARG A 27 -27.21 -6.11 35.26
C ARG A 27 -28.23 -6.46 34.20
N VAL A 28 -29.11 -7.40 34.52
CA VAL A 28 -30.22 -7.77 33.64
C VAL A 28 -31.50 -7.16 34.18
N LYS A 29 -32.19 -6.39 33.35
CA LYS A 29 -33.52 -5.83 33.67
C LYS A 29 -34.59 -6.94 33.65
N PRO A 30 -35.78 -6.70 34.23
CA PRO A 30 -36.89 -7.66 34.17
C PRO A 30 -37.32 -8.05 32.75
N ASP A 31 -37.11 -7.15 31.78
CA ASP A 31 -37.36 -7.38 30.36
C ASP A 31 -36.21 -8.10 29.63
N HIS A 32 -35.24 -8.64 30.39
CA HIS A 32 -34.05 -9.36 29.93
C HIS A 32 -33.01 -8.49 29.21
N THR A 33 -33.19 -7.17 29.17
CA THR A 33 -32.19 -6.26 28.64
C THR A 33 -30.95 -6.27 29.53
N VAL A 34 -29.78 -6.48 28.91
CA VAL A 34 -28.48 -6.34 29.56
C VAL A 34 -28.11 -4.86 29.59
N VAL A 35 -27.84 -4.38 30.79
CA VAL A 35 -27.38 -3.03 31.07
C VAL A 35 -25.96 -3.13 31.60
N PHE A 36 -25.04 -2.42 30.96
CA PHE A 36 -23.66 -2.31 31.42
C PHE A 36 -23.59 -1.13 32.40
N GLY A 37 -23.13 -1.39 33.64
CA GLY A 37 -22.99 -0.33 34.66
C GLY A 37 -21.82 0.63 34.40
N GLY A 38 -21.83 1.81 35.02
CA GLY A 38 -20.66 2.70 35.10
C GLY A 38 -20.27 3.43 33.79
N GLN A 39 -18.98 3.76 33.64
CA GLN A 39 -18.38 4.47 32.49
C GLN A 39 -18.39 3.67 31.16
N HIS A 40 -19.15 2.57 31.07
CA HIS A 40 -19.25 1.76 29.85
C HIS A 40 -19.94 2.53 28.72
N LEU A 41 -19.39 2.37 27.51
CA LEU A 41 -19.89 3.01 26.29
C LEU A 41 -20.73 2.06 25.42
N LEU A 42 -20.96 0.84 25.91
CA LEU A 42 -21.89 -0.11 25.34
C LEU A 42 -23.33 0.37 25.60
N PRO A 43 -24.18 0.46 24.56
CA PRO A 43 -25.60 0.69 24.78
C PRO A 43 -26.25 -0.55 25.41
N ASP A 44 -27.40 -0.33 26.06
CA ASP A 44 -28.30 -1.41 26.47
C ASP A 44 -28.53 -2.36 25.29
N TYR A 45 -28.45 -3.66 25.59
CA TYR A 45 -28.53 -4.72 24.59
C TYR A 45 -29.52 -5.79 25.04
N LEU A 46 -30.45 -6.15 24.18
CA LEU A 46 -31.29 -7.32 24.38
C LEU A 46 -30.59 -8.52 23.74
N PRO A 47 -30.41 -9.67 24.40
CA PRO A 47 -29.89 -10.91 23.78
C PRO A 47 -30.80 -11.53 22.71
N GLU A 48 -31.25 -10.73 21.74
CA GLU A 48 -32.06 -11.15 20.62
C GLU A 48 -31.17 -11.79 19.55
N PHE A 49 -31.67 -12.91 19.02
CA PHE A 49 -31.06 -13.61 17.91
C PHE A 49 -32.03 -13.67 16.74
N THR A 50 -31.48 -13.61 15.53
CA THR A 50 -32.21 -13.89 14.29
C THR A 50 -31.67 -15.18 13.69
N VAL A 51 -32.48 -16.23 13.66
CA VAL A 51 -32.13 -17.49 13.00
C VAL A 51 -32.68 -17.46 11.57
N LEU A 52 -31.80 -17.64 10.58
CA LEU A 52 -32.16 -17.89 9.20
C LEU A 52 -32.15 -19.40 8.98
N PHE A 53 -33.27 -19.95 8.51
CA PHE A 53 -33.42 -21.37 8.22
C PHE A 53 -33.78 -21.60 6.75
N SER A 54 -33.16 -22.58 6.12
CA SER A 54 -33.56 -23.11 4.82
C SER A 54 -33.57 -24.63 4.81
N ALA A 55 -34.57 -25.23 4.17
CA ALA A 55 -34.64 -26.68 3.98
C ALA A 55 -33.74 -27.19 2.84
N ALA A 56 -33.23 -26.28 2.00
CA ALA A 56 -32.30 -26.55 0.91
C ALA A 56 -31.09 -25.61 1.01
N ASP A 57 -29.96 -25.98 0.39
CA ASP A 57 -28.76 -25.14 0.37
C ASP A 57 -29.07 -23.74 -0.20
N PRO A 58 -28.85 -22.65 0.57
CA PRO A 58 -28.95 -21.28 0.07
C PRO A 58 -27.97 -20.96 -1.08
N GLN A 59 -26.98 -21.83 -1.32
CA GLN A 59 -25.93 -21.72 -2.33
C GLN A 59 -25.18 -20.40 -2.23
N LEU A 60 -24.30 -20.25 -1.24
CA LEU A 60 -23.48 -19.05 -1.11
C LEU A 60 -22.60 -18.83 -2.36
N ARG A 61 -22.64 -17.63 -2.96
CA ARG A 61 -21.73 -17.20 -4.04
C ARG A 61 -21.36 -15.72 -3.91
N MET A 62 -20.18 -15.35 -4.38
CA MET A 62 -19.77 -13.95 -4.52
C MET A 62 -20.23 -13.41 -5.88
N ARG A 63 -20.78 -12.19 -5.94
CA ARG A 63 -21.22 -11.51 -7.17
C ARG A 63 -20.94 -10.01 -7.11
N PRO A 64 -20.86 -9.30 -8.24
CA PRO A 64 -20.82 -7.84 -8.25
C PRO A 64 -22.02 -7.23 -7.49
N ALA A 65 -21.78 -6.16 -6.74
CA ALA A 65 -22.76 -5.56 -5.83
C ALA A 65 -23.78 -4.62 -6.51
N ASP A 66 -23.61 -4.35 -7.80
CA ASP A 66 -24.38 -3.37 -8.59
C ASP A 66 -24.40 -1.96 -7.96
N ILE A 67 -23.28 -1.55 -7.35
CA ILE A 67 -23.12 -0.21 -6.81
C ILE A 67 -22.65 0.72 -7.95
N PRO A 68 -23.35 1.83 -8.24
CA PRO A 68 -22.95 2.76 -9.29
C PRO A 68 -21.51 3.21 -9.13
N ASP A 69 -20.73 3.11 -10.22
CA ASP A 69 -19.33 3.53 -10.32
C ASP A 69 -18.32 2.85 -9.35
N VAL A 70 -18.76 1.84 -8.60
CA VAL A 70 -17.91 1.12 -7.63
C VAL A 70 -17.75 -0.33 -8.04
N GLN A 71 -16.51 -0.78 -8.20
CA GLN A 71 -16.22 -2.19 -8.41
C GLN A 71 -16.10 -2.87 -7.04
N TYR A 72 -17.13 -3.63 -6.64
CA TYR A 72 -17.11 -4.39 -5.40
C TYR A 72 -17.98 -5.65 -5.51
N ASN A 73 -17.50 -6.74 -4.90
CA ASN A 73 -18.21 -8.02 -4.89
C ASN A 73 -18.85 -8.25 -3.51
N VAL A 74 -20.02 -8.89 -3.45
CA VAL A 74 -20.77 -9.17 -2.21
C VAL A 74 -21.20 -10.63 -2.16
N ALA A 75 -21.45 -11.13 -0.96
CA ALA A 75 -22.06 -12.44 -0.75
C ALA A 75 -23.53 -12.41 -1.18
N THR A 76 -23.98 -13.49 -1.84
CA THR A 76 -25.33 -13.61 -2.37
C THR A 76 -25.85 -15.04 -2.23
N TRP A 77 -27.17 -15.21 -2.23
CA TRP A 77 -27.85 -16.51 -2.07
C TRP A 77 -29.00 -16.66 -3.06
N LEU A 78 -29.41 -17.90 -3.33
CA LEU A 78 -30.68 -18.15 -4.01
C LEU A 78 -31.84 -17.71 -3.11
N SER A 79 -32.85 -17.10 -3.72
CA SER A 79 -33.99 -16.53 -3.00
C SER A 79 -35.24 -16.47 -3.87
N ASP A 80 -36.41 -16.61 -3.22
CA ASP A 80 -37.72 -16.30 -3.80
C ASP A 80 -37.97 -14.79 -3.93
N ARG A 81 -37.08 -13.97 -3.36
CA ARG A 81 -37.07 -12.51 -3.42
C ARG A 81 -35.76 -12.00 -4.02
N PRO A 82 -35.48 -12.30 -5.30
CA PRO A 82 -34.26 -11.84 -5.95
C PRO A 82 -34.21 -10.31 -6.03
N ASP A 83 -33.04 -9.75 -5.78
CA ASP A 83 -32.81 -8.29 -5.77
C ASP A 83 -31.48 -7.88 -6.42
N LEU A 84 -30.79 -8.84 -7.05
CA LEU A 84 -29.49 -8.64 -7.66
C LEU A 84 -29.62 -8.38 -9.17
N ASN A 85 -29.08 -7.24 -9.62
CA ASN A 85 -29.02 -6.93 -11.04
C ASN A 85 -27.72 -7.46 -11.65
N ARG A 86 -27.75 -7.71 -12.96
CA ARG A 86 -26.55 -8.05 -13.72
C ARG A 86 -25.73 -6.79 -13.94
N THR A 87 -24.45 -6.86 -13.62
CA THR A 87 -23.46 -5.84 -14.01
C THR A 87 -22.67 -6.36 -15.20
N ASP A 88 -22.52 -5.55 -16.25
CA ASP A 88 -21.71 -5.92 -17.41
C ASP A 88 -20.22 -5.81 -17.10
N ARG A 89 -19.46 -6.83 -17.52
CA ARG A 89 -18.01 -6.84 -17.41
C ARG A 89 -17.42 -5.74 -18.29
N ARG A 90 -16.59 -4.89 -17.70
CA ARG A 90 -15.83 -3.87 -18.43
C ARG A 90 -14.52 -4.46 -18.97
N ALA A 91 -13.99 -3.91 -20.06
CA ALA A 91 -12.76 -4.43 -20.68
C ALA A 91 -11.50 -4.29 -19.78
N ASP A 92 -11.51 -3.32 -18.86
CA ASP A 92 -10.47 -3.12 -17.84
C ASP A 92 -10.57 -4.09 -16.65
N GLN A 93 -11.63 -4.90 -16.55
CA GLN A 93 -11.80 -5.97 -15.56
C GLN A 93 -11.20 -7.28 -16.09
N SER A 94 -9.92 -7.20 -16.45
CA SER A 94 -9.12 -8.32 -16.95
C SER A 94 -7.73 -8.27 -16.30
N GLY A 95 -7.17 -9.44 -16.02
CA GLY A 95 -5.84 -9.56 -15.41
C GLY A 95 -5.88 -10.13 -13.99
N ASP A 96 -4.76 -9.96 -13.30
CA ASP A 96 -4.59 -10.45 -11.92
C ASP A 96 -5.67 -9.89 -10.97
N GLY A 97 -6.22 -10.77 -10.12
CA GLY A 97 -7.14 -10.38 -9.04
C GLY A 97 -8.61 -10.32 -9.41
N PHE A 98 -8.95 -10.50 -10.69
CA PHE A 98 -10.32 -10.68 -11.16
C PHE A 98 -10.67 -12.17 -11.26
N ASP A 99 -11.92 -12.50 -10.91
CA ASP A 99 -12.43 -13.86 -10.89
C ASP A 99 -13.65 -13.96 -11.80
N ASP A 100 -13.51 -14.74 -12.88
CA ASP A 100 -14.56 -14.92 -13.88
C ASP A 100 -15.80 -15.62 -13.29
N GLU A 101 -15.65 -16.50 -12.29
CA GLU A 101 -16.79 -17.15 -11.62
C GLU A 101 -17.66 -16.16 -10.83
N ILE A 102 -17.05 -15.03 -10.44
CA ILE A 102 -17.73 -13.91 -9.79
C ILE A 102 -18.32 -12.98 -10.83
N LEU A 103 -17.50 -12.49 -11.77
CA LEU A 103 -17.87 -11.44 -12.72
C LEU A 103 -18.88 -11.91 -13.78
N GLU A 104 -18.83 -13.18 -14.17
CA GLU A 104 -19.70 -13.77 -15.20
C GLU A 104 -20.74 -14.72 -14.59
N GLY A 105 -20.70 -14.91 -13.28
CA GLY A 105 -21.61 -15.78 -12.56
C GLY A 105 -23.06 -15.30 -12.64
N SER A 106 -23.99 -16.25 -12.84
CA SER A 106 -25.43 -15.93 -12.88
C SER A 106 -25.89 -15.20 -11.62
N VAL A 107 -26.76 -14.20 -11.83
CA VAL A 107 -27.47 -13.41 -10.80
C VAL A 107 -28.95 -13.79 -10.71
N GLU A 108 -29.42 -14.71 -11.56
CA GLU A 108 -30.83 -15.11 -11.62
C GLU A 108 -31.27 -15.75 -10.30
N SER A 109 -32.44 -15.35 -9.82
CA SER A 109 -33.02 -15.83 -8.55
C SER A 109 -32.10 -15.61 -7.34
N ARG A 110 -31.23 -14.58 -7.37
CA ARG A 110 -30.31 -14.26 -6.27
C ARG A 110 -30.64 -12.98 -5.55
N THR A 111 -30.36 -12.98 -4.26
CA THR A 111 -30.41 -11.81 -3.37
C THR A 111 -29.02 -11.51 -2.80
N ALA A 112 -28.71 -10.23 -2.62
CA ALA A 112 -27.58 -9.77 -1.81
C ALA A 112 -28.00 -9.29 -0.41
N ASP A 113 -29.30 -9.12 -0.16
CA ASP A 113 -29.81 -8.91 1.19
C ASP A 113 -29.83 -10.23 1.98
N LEU A 114 -29.07 -10.25 3.08
CA LEU A 114 -28.93 -11.39 3.99
C LEU A 114 -30.27 -11.92 4.52
N PHE A 115 -31.24 -11.05 4.79
CA PHE A 115 -32.51 -11.46 5.39
C PHE A 115 -33.44 -12.15 4.37
N ASN A 116 -33.09 -12.13 3.08
CA ASN A 116 -33.78 -12.88 2.04
C ASN A 116 -33.13 -14.25 1.75
N ALA A 117 -32.05 -14.62 2.46
CA ALA A 117 -31.34 -15.89 2.25
C ALA A 117 -32.04 -17.13 2.86
N GLY A 118 -33.14 -16.93 3.59
CA GLY A 118 -33.90 -18.02 4.21
C GLY A 118 -35.08 -17.52 5.05
N ARG A 119 -35.82 -18.46 5.67
CA ARG A 119 -36.91 -18.15 6.60
C ARG A 119 -36.34 -17.48 7.85
N ILE A 120 -36.81 -16.26 8.13
CA ILE A 120 -36.41 -15.47 9.28
C ILE A 120 -37.20 -15.90 10.53
N ILE A 121 -36.50 -16.23 11.61
CA ILE A 121 -37.08 -16.56 12.92
C ILE A 121 -36.36 -15.73 13.98
N VAL A 122 -37.04 -14.71 14.50
CA VAL A 122 -36.51 -13.87 15.59
C VAL A 122 -36.85 -14.51 16.92
N VAL A 123 -35.84 -14.69 17.78
CA VAL A 123 -36.00 -15.28 19.11
C VAL A 123 -35.49 -14.30 20.17
N ARG A 124 -36.32 -14.11 21.19
CA ARG A 124 -36.04 -13.22 22.33
C ARG A 124 -35.94 -14.05 23.61
N PRO A 125 -35.10 -13.64 24.58
CA PRO A 125 -35.04 -14.32 25.86
C PRO A 125 -36.40 -14.24 26.58
N VAL A 126 -36.79 -15.33 27.23
CA VAL A 126 -37.98 -15.42 28.11
C VAL A 126 -37.61 -15.71 29.57
N SER A 127 -36.35 -16.06 29.80
CA SER A 127 -35.79 -16.24 31.13
C SER A 127 -34.30 -15.90 31.11
N HIS A 128 -33.78 -15.54 32.27
CA HIS A 128 -32.34 -15.42 32.49
C HIS A 128 -32.02 -15.95 33.88
N ARG A 129 -30.81 -16.47 34.05
CA ARG A 129 -30.26 -16.91 35.33
C ARG A 129 -28.88 -16.31 35.47
N ALA A 130 -28.68 -15.51 36.51
CA ALA A 130 -27.34 -15.08 36.92
C ALA A 130 -26.69 -16.21 37.73
N GLU A 131 -25.47 -16.59 37.36
CA GLU A 131 -24.66 -17.59 38.04
C GLU A 131 -23.42 -16.90 38.61
N GLY A 132 -23.50 -16.44 39.86
CA GLY A 132 -22.48 -15.57 40.44
C GLY A 132 -22.57 -14.13 39.91
N THR A 133 -21.44 -13.41 39.89
CA THR A 133 -21.35 -12.02 39.41
C THR A 133 -21.00 -11.90 37.92
N ASP A 134 -20.46 -12.97 37.32
CA ASP A 134 -19.71 -12.86 36.05
C ASP A 134 -20.28 -13.75 34.93
N LYS A 135 -21.46 -14.35 35.14
CA LYS A 135 -22.12 -15.20 34.15
C LYS A 135 -23.63 -15.03 34.17
N ILE A 136 -24.22 -14.88 32.99
CA ILE A 136 -25.67 -14.92 32.78
C ILE A 136 -25.98 -15.95 31.70
N THR A 137 -26.94 -16.83 31.97
CA THR A 137 -27.52 -17.73 30.97
C THR A 137 -28.92 -17.27 30.60
N PHE A 138 -29.23 -17.23 29.31
CA PHE A 138 -30.52 -16.84 28.75
C PHE A 138 -31.25 -18.06 28.18
N GLY A 139 -32.53 -18.19 28.54
CA GLY A 139 -33.45 -19.17 27.98
C GLY A 139 -34.38 -18.54 26.94
N TYR A 140 -34.68 -19.30 25.89
CA TYR A 140 -35.49 -18.86 24.75
C TYR A 140 -36.73 -19.75 24.59
N PRO A 141 -37.79 -19.27 23.92
CA PRO A 141 -38.96 -20.08 23.60
C PRO A 141 -38.57 -21.34 22.82
N GLU A 142 -39.31 -22.43 23.06
CA GLU A 142 -39.22 -23.63 22.23
C GLU A 142 -39.61 -23.30 20.78
N ASN A 143 -38.90 -23.90 19.83
CA ASN A 143 -39.19 -23.83 18.40
C ASN A 143 -39.23 -25.24 17.81
N ASP A 144 -40.05 -25.46 16.78
CA ASP A 144 -40.17 -26.79 16.14
C ASP A 144 -38.90 -27.21 15.40
N LEU A 145 -38.12 -26.24 14.90
CA LEU A 145 -36.93 -26.48 14.10
C LEU A 145 -35.66 -26.61 14.94
N PHE A 146 -35.59 -25.95 16.09
CA PHE A 146 -34.37 -25.90 16.91
C PHE A 146 -34.66 -25.57 18.38
N ARG A 147 -33.63 -25.72 19.22
CA ARG A 147 -33.55 -25.13 20.56
C ARG A 147 -32.32 -24.23 20.62
N ILE A 148 -32.43 -23.06 21.23
CA ILE A 148 -31.30 -22.13 21.38
C ILE A 148 -31.14 -21.72 22.86
N ALA A 149 -29.90 -21.60 23.28
CA ALA A 149 -29.50 -21.03 24.56
C ALA A 149 -28.34 -20.04 24.31
N ALA A 150 -28.18 -19.06 25.19
CA ALA A 150 -27.07 -18.13 25.13
C ALA A 150 -26.51 -17.85 26.51
N GLU A 151 -25.24 -17.51 26.55
CA GLU A 151 -24.48 -17.20 27.75
C GLU A 151 -23.70 -15.91 27.53
N LEU A 152 -23.74 -15.01 28.52
CA LEU A 152 -22.91 -13.82 28.59
C LEU A 152 -21.94 -13.98 29.77
N THR A 153 -20.65 -13.92 29.47
CA THR A 153 -19.54 -13.93 30.44
C THR A 153 -18.58 -12.78 30.16
N ALA A 154 -17.50 -12.68 30.93
CA ALA A 154 -16.34 -11.88 30.58
C ALA A 154 -15.29 -12.75 29.87
N ASP A 155 -14.76 -12.28 28.74
CA ASP A 155 -13.61 -12.89 28.10
C ASP A 155 -12.39 -12.81 29.00
N THR A 156 -11.69 -13.93 29.18
CA THR A 156 -10.58 -14.00 30.14
C THR A 156 -9.32 -13.28 29.66
N ALA A 157 -9.15 -13.13 28.33
CA ALA A 157 -7.98 -12.47 27.75
C ALA A 157 -8.14 -10.95 27.70
N THR A 158 -9.31 -10.47 27.27
CA THR A 158 -9.56 -9.04 27.02
C THR A 158 -10.43 -8.38 28.07
N GLY A 159 -11.13 -9.16 28.89
CA GLY A 159 -12.13 -8.66 29.81
C GLY A 159 -13.36 -8.07 29.11
N ARG A 160 -13.55 -8.26 27.79
CA ARG A 160 -14.75 -7.78 27.06
C ARG A 160 -15.94 -8.72 27.33
N PRO A 161 -17.19 -8.24 27.26
CA PRO A 161 -18.35 -9.13 27.37
C PRO A 161 -18.34 -10.16 26.22
N LEU A 162 -18.34 -11.44 26.59
CA LEU A 162 -18.32 -12.59 25.70
C LEU A 162 -19.72 -13.21 25.63
N LEU A 163 -20.33 -13.14 24.46
CA LEU A 163 -21.63 -13.71 24.17
C LEU A 163 -21.46 -14.98 23.36
N THR A 164 -21.85 -16.12 23.93
CA THR A 164 -21.81 -17.42 23.27
C THR A 164 -23.23 -17.94 23.09
N TYR A 165 -23.61 -18.38 21.88
CA TYR A 165 -24.85 -19.11 21.68
C TYR A 165 -24.58 -20.60 21.46
N ARG A 166 -25.59 -21.42 21.77
CA ARG A 166 -25.68 -22.82 21.36
C ARG A 166 -27.05 -23.06 20.75
N LEU A 167 -27.09 -23.47 19.49
CA LEU A 167 -28.29 -23.92 18.81
C LEU A 167 -28.20 -25.43 18.58
N THR A 168 -29.20 -26.19 19.06
CA THR A 168 -29.38 -27.61 18.75
C THR A 168 -30.49 -27.75 17.73
N ALA A 169 -30.20 -28.27 16.55
CA ALA A 169 -31.20 -28.48 15.51
C ALA A 169 -32.15 -29.64 15.89
N LYS A 170 -33.45 -29.47 15.67
CA LYS A 170 -34.46 -30.52 15.78
C LYS A 170 -34.82 -31.10 14.41
N THR A 171 -34.69 -30.29 13.37
CA THR A 171 -34.89 -30.70 11.98
C THR A 171 -33.61 -30.51 11.16
N GLY A 172 -33.41 -31.34 10.13
CA GLY A 172 -32.31 -31.18 9.20
C GLY A 172 -32.49 -29.94 8.32
N GLY A 173 -31.41 -29.24 8.02
CA GLY A 173 -31.42 -28.10 7.08
C GLY A 173 -30.22 -27.18 7.28
N TRP A 174 -30.29 -25.99 6.70
CA TRP A 174 -29.27 -24.96 6.77
C TRP A 174 -29.69 -23.90 7.77
N TYR A 175 -28.86 -23.69 8.79
CA TYR A 175 -29.06 -22.69 9.83
C TYR A 175 -27.99 -21.61 9.77
N SER A 176 -28.35 -20.38 10.10
CA SER A 176 -27.44 -19.27 10.39
C SER A 176 -28.01 -18.48 11.54
N VAL A 177 -27.19 -18.15 12.54
CA VAL A 177 -27.62 -17.45 13.75
C VAL A 177 -26.98 -16.07 13.78
N GLY A 178 -27.81 -15.04 13.70
CA GLY A 178 -27.42 -13.64 13.79
C GLY A 178 -27.57 -13.10 15.21
N PHE A 179 -26.52 -12.49 15.74
CA PHE A 179 -26.61 -11.62 16.91
C PHE A 179 -27.21 -10.27 16.47
N THR A 180 -28.47 -10.01 16.80
CA THR A 180 -29.23 -8.84 16.29
C THR A 180 -29.83 -7.97 17.39
N GLY A 181 -29.22 -8.01 18.56
CA GLY A 181 -29.81 -7.46 19.79
C GLY A 181 -29.56 -5.99 20.11
N PHE A 182 -28.70 -5.31 19.33
CA PHE A 182 -28.51 -3.87 19.48
C PHE A 182 -29.72 -3.13 18.90
N ALA A 183 -30.20 -2.12 19.64
CA ALA A 183 -31.24 -1.24 19.13
C ALA A 183 -30.73 -0.44 17.92
N GLY A 184 -31.41 -0.59 16.78
CA GLY A 184 -31.09 0.11 15.55
C GLY A 184 -31.19 1.64 15.70
N ARG A 185 -30.30 2.36 15.03
CA ARG A 185 -30.29 3.82 14.98
C ARG A 185 -30.56 4.33 13.57
N ASP A 186 -31.21 5.47 13.45
CA ASP A 186 -31.29 6.18 12.17
C ASP A 186 -29.87 6.48 11.65
N PRO A 187 -29.47 5.96 10.47
CA PRO A 187 -28.14 6.18 9.91
C PRO A 187 -27.81 7.66 9.70
N LYS A 188 -28.80 8.54 9.53
CA LYS A 188 -28.56 9.98 9.41
C LYS A 188 -28.08 10.61 10.72
N ARG A 189 -28.40 9.97 11.85
CA ARG A 189 -28.07 10.42 13.21
C ARG A 189 -26.82 9.78 13.78
N THR A 190 -26.24 8.79 13.12
CA THR A 190 -24.93 8.24 13.50
C THR A 190 -23.84 9.24 13.10
N ASP A 191 -22.75 9.24 13.87
CA ASP A 191 -21.56 10.02 13.53
C ASP A 191 -20.80 9.30 12.42
N GLU A 192 -20.58 7.99 12.60
CA GLU A 192 -19.92 7.08 11.66
C GLU A 192 -20.50 5.66 11.75
N ILE A 193 -20.31 4.89 10.69
CA ILE A 193 -20.48 3.44 10.67
C ILE A 193 -19.19 2.80 10.18
N TRP A 194 -18.98 1.55 10.57
CA TRP A 194 -17.98 0.72 9.92
C TRP A 194 -18.47 -0.71 9.78
N GLN A 195 -18.54 -1.16 8.53
CA GLN A 195 -18.45 -2.55 8.14
C GLN A 195 -17.21 -2.66 7.24
N PRO A 196 -16.43 -3.74 7.28
CA PRO A 196 -15.10 -3.74 6.68
C PRO A 196 -15.03 -3.25 5.22
N LEU A 197 -13.89 -2.62 4.91
CA LEU A 197 -13.54 -2.04 3.61
C LEU A 197 -14.40 -0.80 3.24
N ILE A 198 -15.26 -0.90 2.23
CA ILE A 198 -15.86 0.28 1.59
C ILE A 198 -16.98 0.94 2.42
N TRP A 199 -17.47 0.25 3.45
CA TRP A 199 -18.57 0.69 4.30
C TRP A 199 -18.05 1.43 5.52
N GLN A 200 -17.49 2.61 5.30
CA GLN A 200 -16.91 3.46 6.32
C GLN A 200 -17.53 4.86 6.29
N GLU A 201 -17.21 5.67 7.29
CA GLU A 201 -17.71 7.04 7.42
C GLU A 201 -19.25 7.04 7.48
N LYS A 202 -19.93 7.62 6.49
CA LYS A 202 -21.40 7.60 6.39
C LYS A 202 -21.91 6.85 5.16
N ARG A 203 -21.06 6.06 4.50
CA ARG A 203 -21.44 5.22 3.34
C ARG A 203 -22.24 4.01 3.80
N PHE A 204 -23.47 4.26 4.20
CA PHE A 204 -24.36 3.23 4.73
C PHE A 204 -24.85 2.30 3.60
N PRO A 205 -24.73 0.97 3.76
CA PRO A 205 -25.26 0.01 2.79
C PRO A 205 -26.74 0.26 2.46
N ASP A 206 -27.11 0.13 1.19
CA ASP A 206 -28.51 0.19 0.73
C ASP A 206 -29.26 -1.12 1.01
N LYS A 207 -28.52 -2.25 1.06
CA LYS A 207 -29.00 -3.59 1.43
C LYS A 207 -28.26 -4.13 2.65
N SER A 208 -28.80 -5.20 3.24
CA SER A 208 -28.16 -5.89 4.37
C SER A 208 -27.03 -6.80 3.89
N TYR A 209 -25.97 -6.22 3.31
CA TYR A 209 -24.83 -6.98 2.80
C TYR A 209 -24.05 -7.63 3.94
N LEU A 210 -23.73 -8.92 3.79
CA LEU A 210 -22.86 -9.63 4.73
C LEU A 210 -21.40 -9.58 4.24
N THR A 211 -20.51 -8.92 5.00
CA THR A 211 -19.07 -9.02 4.75
C THR A 211 -18.52 -10.28 5.41
N LEU A 212 -18.02 -11.21 4.59
CA LEU A 212 -17.47 -12.48 5.08
C LEU A 212 -16.09 -12.28 5.73
N ALA A 213 -15.72 -13.19 6.63
CA ALA A 213 -14.49 -13.13 7.43
C ALA A 213 -13.22 -12.86 6.61
N PHE A 214 -13.09 -13.41 5.40
CA PHE A 214 -11.92 -13.18 4.54
C PHE A 214 -11.73 -11.73 4.06
N ARG A 215 -12.70 -10.84 4.30
CA ARG A 215 -12.68 -9.41 3.96
C ARG A 215 -12.69 -8.50 5.18
N CYS A 216 -12.36 -9.04 6.35
CA CYS A 216 -12.40 -8.31 7.61
C CYS A 216 -11.00 -7.97 8.12
N PRO A 217 -10.47 -6.75 7.90
CA PRO A 217 -9.18 -6.33 8.45
C PRO A 217 -9.08 -6.51 9.97
N VAL A 218 -10.20 -6.27 10.65
CA VAL A 218 -10.57 -6.88 11.94
C VAL A 218 -12.02 -7.41 11.84
N PRO A 219 -12.37 -8.55 12.48
CA PRO A 219 -13.65 -9.24 12.27
C PRO A 219 -14.81 -8.62 13.06
N SER A 220 -15.20 -7.40 12.69
CA SER A 220 -16.19 -6.62 13.44
C SER A 220 -16.99 -5.64 12.60
N ALA A 221 -18.11 -5.19 13.17
CA ALA A 221 -18.90 -4.06 12.69
C ALA A 221 -19.10 -3.05 13.82
N PHE A 222 -19.08 -1.77 13.51
CA PHE A 222 -19.18 -0.66 14.45
C PHE A 222 -20.24 0.37 14.04
N VAL A 223 -20.83 1.01 15.06
CA VAL A 223 -21.61 2.24 14.92
C VAL A 223 -21.07 3.25 15.93
N THR A 224 -20.79 4.47 15.47
CA THR A 224 -20.43 5.60 16.33
C THR A 224 -21.64 6.52 16.51
N TYR A 225 -21.99 6.79 17.77
CA TYR A 225 -23.07 7.70 18.12
C TYR A 225 -22.69 8.55 19.33
N ARG A 226 -22.74 9.88 19.18
CA ARG A 226 -22.33 10.85 20.20
C ARG A 226 -20.90 10.60 20.69
N ASN A 227 -19.97 10.39 19.75
CA ASN A 227 -18.54 10.15 20.00
C ASN A 227 -18.25 8.91 20.87
N ALA A 228 -19.16 7.92 20.83
CA ALA A 228 -18.98 6.60 21.40
C ALA A 228 -19.21 5.56 20.31
N THR A 229 -18.22 4.70 20.11
CA THR A 229 -18.26 3.60 19.15
C THR A 229 -18.63 2.32 19.87
N TYR A 230 -19.62 1.60 19.36
CA TYR A 230 -19.97 0.28 19.87
C TYR A 230 -20.14 -0.72 18.73
N GLY A 231 -19.97 -2.00 19.04
CA GLY A 231 -20.07 -3.06 18.04
C GLY A 231 -19.93 -4.47 18.58
N ILE A 232 -19.87 -5.38 17.61
CA ILE A 232 -19.74 -6.82 17.81
C ILE A 232 -18.56 -7.33 17.01
N LEU A 233 -17.82 -8.29 17.58
CA LEU A 233 -16.62 -8.88 17.00
C LEU A 233 -16.68 -10.40 17.08
N ALA A 234 -16.16 -11.10 16.08
CA ALA A 234 -15.89 -12.53 16.25
C ALA A 234 -14.78 -12.74 17.28
N HIS A 235 -14.95 -13.70 18.19
CA HIS A 235 -13.87 -14.08 19.09
C HIS A 235 -12.67 -14.63 18.27
N PRO A 236 -11.39 -14.39 18.65
CA PRO A 236 -10.22 -14.82 17.87
C PRO A 236 -10.17 -16.31 17.58
N ALA A 237 -10.68 -17.15 18.48
CA ALA A 237 -10.80 -18.59 18.25
C ALA A 237 -11.74 -18.96 17.08
N GLU A 238 -12.65 -18.06 16.70
CA GLU A 238 -13.56 -18.25 15.56
C GLU A 238 -12.93 -17.82 14.23
N PHE A 239 -11.77 -17.16 14.27
CA PHE A 239 -11.06 -16.64 13.11
C PHE A 239 -9.63 -17.17 13.07
N PRO A 240 -9.41 -18.42 12.61
CA PRO A 240 -8.11 -19.06 12.66
C PRO A 240 -7.10 -18.43 11.69
N PHE A 241 -5.83 -18.41 12.09
CA PHE A 241 -4.70 -17.97 11.24
C PHE A 241 -4.39 -18.92 10.08
N ASP A 242 -4.67 -20.22 10.29
CA ASP A 242 -4.37 -21.33 9.38
C ASP A 242 -5.49 -22.38 9.49
N PRO A 243 -6.23 -22.71 8.40
CA PRO A 243 -6.04 -22.24 7.03
C PRO A 243 -6.39 -20.75 6.85
N LEU A 244 -5.85 -20.14 5.79
CA LEU A 244 -6.19 -18.77 5.41
C LEU A 244 -7.71 -18.62 5.15
N PRO A 245 -8.32 -17.51 5.59
CA PRO A 245 -9.72 -17.23 5.29
C PRO A 245 -10.00 -17.07 3.80
N THR A 246 -11.11 -17.68 3.36
CA THR A 246 -11.68 -17.62 2.00
C THR A 246 -13.19 -17.50 2.10
N ALA A 247 -13.88 -17.26 0.98
CA ALA A 247 -15.35 -17.30 0.98
C ALA A 247 -15.91 -18.66 1.43
N ALA A 248 -15.26 -19.77 1.05
CA ALA A 248 -15.73 -21.12 1.30
C ALA A 248 -15.58 -21.55 2.78
N ASN A 249 -14.52 -21.12 3.47
CA ASN A 249 -14.27 -21.50 4.87
C ASN A 249 -14.56 -20.36 5.87
N SER A 250 -15.14 -19.24 5.42
CA SER A 250 -15.57 -18.16 6.33
C SER A 250 -16.68 -18.67 7.26
N ARG A 251 -16.35 -18.79 8.55
CA ARG A 251 -17.28 -19.28 9.58
C ARG A 251 -18.34 -18.27 9.98
N PHE A 252 -18.12 -16.99 9.69
CA PHE A 252 -19.04 -15.91 10.02
C PHE A 252 -18.98 -14.79 8.97
N GLY A 253 -19.94 -13.88 9.06
CA GLY A 253 -19.87 -12.57 8.44
C GLY A 253 -20.44 -11.49 9.34
N VAL A 254 -20.12 -10.23 9.03
CA VAL A 254 -20.54 -9.03 9.78
C VAL A 254 -21.36 -8.10 8.88
N ALA A 255 -22.31 -7.39 9.48
CA ALA A 255 -23.20 -6.46 8.79
C ALA A 255 -23.54 -5.26 9.70
N VAL A 256 -23.88 -4.11 9.13
CA VAL A 256 -24.28 -2.91 9.90
C VAL A 256 -25.70 -2.40 9.61
N ARG A 257 -26.35 -2.91 8.56
CA ARG A 257 -27.74 -2.57 8.22
C ARG A 257 -28.67 -3.67 8.69
N ASP A 258 -29.54 -3.36 9.65
CA ASP A 258 -30.54 -4.31 10.14
C ASP A 258 -31.72 -4.46 9.18
N ARG A 259 -32.63 -5.39 9.51
CA ARG A 259 -33.82 -5.71 8.71
C ARG A 259 -34.77 -4.52 8.54
N GLN A 260 -34.76 -3.57 9.47
CA GLN A 260 -35.57 -2.37 9.41
C GLN A 260 -34.88 -1.23 8.64
N GLY A 261 -33.65 -1.46 8.16
CA GLY A 261 -32.83 -0.46 7.47
C GLY A 261 -32.16 0.54 8.41
N LEU A 262 -32.08 0.22 9.70
CA LEU A 262 -31.38 1.03 10.71
C LEU A 262 -29.93 0.56 10.87
N ALA A 263 -29.09 1.46 11.37
CA ALA A 263 -27.70 1.16 11.69
C ALA A 263 -27.63 0.37 13.01
N SER A 264 -27.24 -0.90 12.92
CA SER A 264 -27.05 -1.80 14.04
C SER A 264 -25.94 -2.81 13.72
N PRO A 265 -24.86 -2.90 14.53
CA PRO A 265 -23.83 -3.91 14.34
C PRO A 265 -24.38 -5.33 14.52
N MET A 266 -24.12 -6.20 13.54
CA MET A 266 -24.59 -7.59 13.54
C MET A 266 -23.47 -8.54 13.12
N LEU A 267 -23.54 -9.76 13.64
CA LEU A 267 -22.67 -10.88 13.26
C LEU A 267 -23.52 -12.12 13.04
N PHE A 268 -23.32 -12.83 11.94
CA PHE A 268 -24.01 -14.07 11.61
C PHE A 268 -23.03 -15.23 11.52
N ALA A 269 -23.33 -16.31 12.23
CA ALA A 269 -22.56 -17.55 12.22
C ALA A 269 -23.49 -18.78 12.34
N PRO A 270 -23.24 -19.88 11.62
CA PRO A 270 -22.40 -19.93 10.41
C PRO A 270 -22.96 -19.02 9.31
N VAL A 271 -22.19 -18.73 8.27
CA VAL A 271 -22.69 -18.01 7.07
C VAL A 271 -23.76 -18.85 6.39
N PRO A 272 -24.92 -18.30 5.95
CA PRO A 272 -25.95 -19.11 5.27
C PRO A 272 -25.38 -19.83 4.04
N GLY A 273 -25.56 -21.15 3.97
CA GLY A 273 -25.00 -21.98 2.89
C GLY A 273 -23.46 -22.10 2.90
N GLY A 274 -22.79 -21.60 3.93
CA GLY A 274 -21.35 -21.72 4.15
C GLY A 274 -20.98 -22.88 5.06
N ILE A 275 -19.70 -22.97 5.42
CA ILE A 275 -19.16 -24.03 6.27
C ILE A 275 -19.91 -24.12 7.62
N GLY A 276 -20.38 -25.32 7.95
CA GLY A 276 -21.12 -25.59 9.19
C GLY A 276 -22.59 -25.15 9.19
N SER A 277 -23.12 -24.57 8.10
CA SER A 277 -24.54 -24.18 8.02
C SER A 277 -25.48 -25.37 7.91
N GLU A 278 -25.11 -26.39 7.13
CA GLU A 278 -25.86 -27.64 7.04
C GLU A 278 -25.76 -28.42 8.36
N THR A 279 -26.90 -28.66 9.00
CA THR A 279 -26.98 -29.29 10.31
C THR A 279 -28.05 -30.37 10.31
N ALA A 280 -27.68 -31.60 10.68
CA ALA A 280 -28.61 -32.70 10.86
C ALA A 280 -29.42 -32.54 12.18
N PRO A 281 -30.58 -33.22 12.33
CA PRO A 281 -31.27 -33.30 13.62
C PRO A 281 -30.33 -33.74 14.75
N GLY A 282 -30.37 -33.05 15.89
CA GLY A 282 -29.46 -33.25 17.02
C GLY A 282 -28.08 -32.59 16.88
N GLY A 283 -27.73 -32.08 15.70
CA GLY A 283 -26.49 -31.34 15.48
C GLY A 283 -26.48 -30.01 16.25
N GLU A 284 -25.29 -29.60 16.69
CA GLU A 284 -25.10 -28.38 17.48
C GLU A 284 -24.25 -27.35 16.75
N LEU A 285 -24.68 -26.09 16.83
CA LEU A 285 -23.96 -24.90 16.39
C LEU A 285 -23.58 -24.08 17.61
N VAL A 286 -22.29 -23.80 17.76
CA VAL A 286 -21.74 -22.98 18.83
C VAL A 286 -20.86 -21.90 18.22
N PHE A 287 -21.04 -20.66 18.67
CA PHE A 287 -20.21 -19.55 18.24
C PHE A 287 -20.11 -18.51 19.36
N SER A 288 -18.94 -17.88 19.45
CA SER A 288 -18.68 -16.83 20.44
C SER A 288 -18.33 -15.49 19.80
N ALA A 289 -18.97 -14.44 20.28
CA ALA A 289 -18.75 -13.06 19.86
C ALA A 289 -18.43 -12.17 21.06
N LEU A 290 -17.57 -11.18 20.85
CA LEU A 290 -17.27 -10.15 21.84
C LEU A 290 -18.14 -8.93 21.57
N LEU A 291 -18.55 -8.24 22.63
CA LEU A 291 -19.18 -6.93 22.55
C LEU A 291 -18.13 -5.85 22.87
N CYS A 292 -18.14 -4.76 22.12
CA CYS A 292 -17.20 -3.64 22.27
C CYS A 292 -17.94 -2.32 22.42
N GLY A 293 -17.49 -1.49 23.37
CA GLY A 293 -17.90 -0.10 23.50
C GLY A 293 -16.71 0.75 23.92
N GLU A 294 -16.36 1.73 23.10
CA GLU A 294 -15.16 2.54 23.21
C GLU A 294 -15.44 4.02 22.91
N ARG A 295 -14.59 4.91 23.43
CA ARG A 295 -14.71 6.35 23.17
C ARG A 295 -13.97 6.67 21.87
N GLY A 296 -14.51 7.60 21.11
CA GLY A 296 -13.91 8.02 19.86
C GLY A 296 -14.62 7.39 18.67
N ASP A 297 -13.94 7.41 17.53
CA ASP A 297 -14.52 7.04 16.24
C ASP A 297 -14.21 5.58 15.85
N THR A 298 -14.62 5.19 14.64
CA THR A 298 -14.46 3.82 14.15
C THR A 298 -13.00 3.40 13.95
N THR A 299 -12.08 4.36 13.77
CA THR A 299 -10.64 4.12 13.60
C THR A 299 -9.94 3.93 14.95
N ASP A 300 -10.47 4.53 16.02
CA ASP A 300 -10.02 4.29 17.39
C ASP A 300 -10.41 2.88 17.84
N ALA A 301 -11.67 2.48 17.58
CA ALA A 301 -12.15 1.14 17.88
C ALA A 301 -11.38 0.06 17.12
N LEU A 302 -11.08 0.29 15.83
CA LEU A 302 -10.24 -0.62 15.05
C LEU A 302 -8.84 -0.77 15.66
N GLN A 303 -8.20 0.34 16.02
CA GLN A 303 -6.87 0.31 16.64
C GLN A 303 -6.88 -0.48 17.94
N ASN A 304 -7.86 -0.22 18.82
CA ASN A 304 -7.95 -0.94 20.08
C ASN A 304 -8.16 -2.44 19.86
N VAL A 305 -8.98 -2.83 18.89
CA VAL A 305 -9.20 -4.23 18.54
C VAL A 305 -7.93 -4.87 18.00
N ALA A 306 -7.21 -4.21 17.09
CA ALA A 306 -5.93 -4.69 16.59
C ALA A 306 -4.95 -4.94 17.75
N GLU A 307 -4.81 -3.99 18.67
CA GLU A 307 -3.85 -4.03 19.77
C GLU A 307 -4.26 -5.02 20.88
N SER A 308 -5.51 -4.93 21.36
CA SER A 308 -5.99 -5.68 22.53
C SER A 308 -6.43 -7.12 22.21
N LEU A 309 -6.91 -7.37 21.00
CA LEU A 309 -7.51 -8.66 20.63
C LEU A 309 -6.61 -9.48 19.70
N PHE A 310 -5.91 -8.83 18.77
CA PHE A 310 -5.04 -9.49 17.79
C PHE A 310 -3.55 -9.35 18.07
N GLY A 311 -3.18 -8.71 19.19
CA GLY A 311 -1.79 -8.62 19.66
C GLY A 311 -0.91 -7.69 18.83
N PHE A 312 -1.49 -6.71 18.14
CA PHE A 312 -0.76 -5.74 17.30
C PHE A 312 -0.02 -4.66 18.13
N THR A 313 0.88 -5.07 19.01
CA THR A 313 1.57 -4.17 19.95
C THR A 313 3.08 -4.06 19.71
N GLY A 314 3.70 -5.06 19.09
CA GLY A 314 5.13 -5.10 18.77
C GLY A 314 5.47 -4.67 17.35
N ASN A 315 6.77 -4.52 17.07
CA ASN A 315 7.31 -4.32 15.71
C ASN A 315 7.67 -5.68 15.08
N ARG A 316 7.81 -5.71 13.75
CA ARG A 316 8.47 -6.82 13.06
C ARG A 316 9.98 -6.70 13.21
N ASN A 317 10.69 -7.78 12.93
CA ASN A 317 12.15 -7.80 12.88
C ASN A 317 12.63 -8.34 11.52
N ASN A 318 13.91 -8.16 11.20
CA ASN A 318 14.47 -8.67 9.96
C ASN A 318 14.53 -10.22 10.02
N ALA A 319 13.75 -10.88 9.15
CA ALA A 319 13.61 -12.34 9.17
C ALA A 319 14.85 -13.04 8.59
N LEU A 320 15.12 -12.83 7.29
CA LEU A 320 16.14 -13.58 6.55
C LEU A 320 17.34 -12.73 6.12
N GLY A 321 17.21 -11.41 6.12
CA GLY A 321 18.24 -10.45 5.69
C GLY A 321 17.81 -9.02 6.05
N SER A 322 18.72 -8.06 5.88
CA SER A 322 18.42 -6.63 6.10
C SER A 322 17.68 -6.03 4.90
N LEU A 323 17.09 -4.85 5.10
CA LEU A 323 16.52 -4.08 3.99
C LEU A 323 17.60 -3.59 3.02
N ASN A 324 18.81 -3.31 3.50
CA ASN A 324 19.93 -2.93 2.64
C ASN A 324 20.26 -4.05 1.65
N GLU A 325 20.45 -5.28 2.15
CA GLU A 325 20.70 -6.45 1.31
C GLU A 325 19.54 -6.69 0.31
N THR A 326 18.31 -6.48 0.77
CA THR A 326 17.10 -6.59 -0.07
C THR A 326 17.13 -5.62 -1.25
N ILE A 327 17.44 -4.35 -0.98
CA ILE A 327 17.58 -3.30 -2.01
C ILE A 327 18.69 -3.68 -3.00
N GLU A 328 19.85 -4.11 -2.50
CA GLU A 328 21.00 -4.50 -3.34
C GLU A 328 20.67 -5.68 -4.27
N ASN A 329 19.97 -6.69 -3.75
CA ASN A 329 19.48 -7.82 -4.54
C ASN A 329 18.47 -7.38 -5.61
N MET A 330 17.58 -6.43 -5.29
CA MET A 330 16.61 -5.90 -6.25
C MET A 330 17.27 -5.04 -7.33
N ILE A 331 18.29 -4.26 -7.01
CA ILE A 331 19.05 -3.48 -7.99
C ILE A 331 19.79 -4.42 -8.94
N SER A 332 20.41 -5.47 -8.41
CA SER A 332 21.02 -6.54 -9.21
C SER A 332 19.99 -7.23 -10.11
N TYR A 333 18.78 -7.48 -9.59
CA TYR A 333 17.68 -8.06 -10.35
C TYR A 333 17.23 -7.16 -11.50
N VAL A 334 17.07 -5.84 -11.29
CA VAL A 334 16.70 -4.85 -12.33
C VAL A 334 17.70 -4.80 -13.48
N LEU A 335 19.00 -4.93 -13.17
CA LEU A 335 20.06 -4.96 -14.18
C LEU A 335 20.24 -6.36 -14.80
N GLY A 336 19.70 -7.39 -14.17
CA GLY A 336 19.75 -8.76 -14.66
C GLY A 336 18.73 -9.07 -15.78
N PRO A 337 18.90 -10.22 -16.45
CA PRO A 337 18.05 -10.65 -17.57
C PRO A 337 16.60 -10.99 -17.13
N TYR A 338 16.40 -11.22 -15.83
CA TYR A 338 15.10 -11.59 -15.28
C TYR A 338 14.17 -10.39 -14.99
N SER A 339 14.68 -9.16 -15.06
CA SER A 339 13.89 -7.93 -14.91
C SER A 339 12.88 -7.70 -16.04
N ARG A 340 13.11 -8.36 -17.19
CA ARG A 340 12.31 -8.23 -18.43
C ARG A 340 12.05 -6.78 -18.84
N PHE A 341 13.07 -5.94 -18.69
CA PHE A 341 13.14 -4.65 -19.34
C PHE A 341 13.40 -4.86 -20.84
N LEU A 342 12.59 -4.25 -21.70
CA LEU A 342 12.76 -4.33 -23.15
C LEU A 342 13.45 -3.05 -23.63
N ASP A 343 14.72 -3.16 -24.00
CA ASP A 343 15.57 -2.00 -24.31
C ASP A 343 15.04 -1.18 -25.50
N LYS A 344 14.51 -1.87 -26.52
CA LYS A 344 13.99 -1.24 -27.74
C LYS A 344 12.73 -0.40 -27.45
N GLU A 345 11.84 -0.92 -26.62
CA GLU A 345 10.61 -0.24 -26.23
C GLU A 345 10.80 0.69 -25.01
N LYS A 346 12.00 0.68 -24.40
CA LYS A 346 12.41 1.49 -23.24
C LYS A 346 11.50 1.31 -22.02
N GLY A 347 11.05 0.09 -21.75
CA GLY A 347 10.15 -0.15 -20.63
C GLY A 347 10.08 -1.59 -20.13
N CYS A 348 9.54 -1.76 -18.93
CA CYS A 348 9.27 -3.07 -18.36
C CYS A 348 8.11 -3.73 -19.11
N THR A 349 8.26 -5.01 -19.48
CA THR A 349 7.15 -5.76 -20.07
C THR A 349 5.94 -5.82 -19.13
N TYR A 350 4.75 -5.70 -19.70
CA TYR A 350 3.49 -5.85 -19.00
C TYR A 350 2.81 -7.19 -19.32
N ALA A 351 3.62 -8.23 -19.60
CA ALA A 351 3.19 -9.53 -20.09
C ALA A 351 2.16 -10.26 -19.22
N THR A 352 2.11 -9.98 -17.91
CA THR A 352 1.15 -10.59 -16.99
C THR A 352 -0.29 -10.21 -17.30
N ASP A 353 -0.55 -8.96 -17.70
CA ASP A 353 -1.92 -8.47 -17.97
C ASP A 353 -2.13 -8.14 -19.46
N VAL A 354 -1.13 -7.54 -20.11
CA VAL A 354 -1.17 -7.12 -21.51
C VAL A 354 0.07 -7.62 -22.26
N PRO A 355 0.06 -8.86 -22.77
CA PRO A 355 1.13 -9.40 -23.60
C PRO A 355 1.50 -8.48 -24.77
N GLY A 356 2.79 -8.29 -24.99
CA GLY A 356 3.33 -7.42 -26.05
C GLY A 356 3.38 -5.93 -25.72
N ALA A 357 2.91 -5.51 -24.54
CA ALA A 357 3.01 -4.13 -24.07
C ALA A 357 4.19 -3.93 -23.11
N VAL A 358 4.62 -2.68 -22.99
CA VAL A 358 5.51 -2.19 -21.92
C VAL A 358 4.82 -1.11 -21.10
N LYS A 359 5.16 -1.03 -19.82
CA LYS A 359 4.63 -0.03 -18.90
C LYS A 359 5.74 0.47 -18.00
N ASN A 360 5.78 1.79 -17.77
CA ASN A 360 6.65 2.41 -16.77
C ASN A 360 5.78 3.18 -15.77
N VAL A 361 6.18 3.17 -14.49
CA VAL A 361 5.43 3.87 -13.43
C VAL A 361 5.81 5.34 -13.36
N SER A 362 7.11 5.63 -13.31
CA SER A 362 7.68 6.98 -13.34
C SER A 362 9.17 6.90 -13.63
N SER A 363 9.70 7.90 -14.35
CA SER A 363 11.13 8.04 -14.63
C SER A 363 11.96 8.43 -13.40
N LEU A 364 11.30 8.92 -12.35
CA LEU A 364 11.94 9.26 -11.08
C LEU A 364 12.46 8.02 -10.33
N ASN A 365 11.78 6.87 -10.42
CA ASN A 365 12.21 5.66 -9.70
C ASN A 365 13.61 5.18 -10.15
N PRO A 366 13.88 4.87 -11.44
CA PRO A 366 15.22 4.45 -11.84
C PRO A 366 16.27 5.54 -11.65
N LEU A 367 15.90 6.82 -11.78
CA LEU A 367 16.81 7.93 -11.55
C LEU A 367 17.23 8.01 -10.07
N GLU A 368 16.30 7.81 -9.14
CA GLU A 368 16.59 7.79 -7.70
C GLU A 368 17.56 6.66 -7.38
N ILE A 369 17.26 5.46 -7.88
CA ILE A 369 18.09 4.28 -7.66
C ILE A 369 19.51 4.53 -8.16
N ALA A 370 19.65 5.07 -9.38
CA ALA A 370 20.95 5.39 -9.95
C ALA A 370 21.70 6.38 -9.05
N VAL A 371 21.06 7.47 -8.61
CA VAL A 371 21.68 8.54 -7.81
C VAL A 371 22.09 8.04 -6.43
N LEU A 372 21.21 7.37 -5.70
CA LEU A 372 21.49 6.91 -4.33
C LEU A 372 22.53 5.79 -4.31
N ASN A 373 22.45 4.84 -5.24
CA ASN A 373 23.44 3.76 -5.39
C ASN A 373 24.73 4.24 -6.06
N ASP A 374 24.76 5.47 -6.59
CA ASP A 374 25.85 5.99 -7.40
C ASP A 374 26.21 5.06 -8.58
N ASN A 375 25.19 4.55 -9.28
CA ASN A 375 25.31 3.49 -10.28
C ASN A 375 25.08 4.02 -11.71
N ARG A 376 26.18 4.21 -12.45
CA ARG A 376 26.16 4.69 -13.84
C ARG A 376 25.45 3.73 -14.80
N THR A 377 25.56 2.41 -14.61
CA THR A 377 24.84 1.43 -15.45
C THR A 377 23.34 1.58 -15.28
N MET A 378 22.86 1.71 -14.04
CA MET A 378 21.45 1.99 -13.75
C MET A 378 20.98 3.30 -14.39
N LEU A 379 21.81 4.35 -14.37
CA LEU A 379 21.51 5.62 -15.03
C LEU A 379 21.34 5.45 -16.54
N LEU A 380 22.30 4.80 -17.20
CA LEU A 380 22.35 4.73 -18.66
C LEU A 380 21.41 3.69 -19.26
N GLU A 381 21.24 2.54 -18.60
CA GLU A 381 20.49 1.41 -19.15
C GLU A 381 19.04 1.35 -18.64
N ARG A 382 18.68 2.13 -17.60
CA ARG A 382 17.31 2.16 -17.07
C ARG A 382 16.77 3.59 -16.97
N ALA A 383 17.44 4.48 -16.24
CA ALA A 383 16.90 5.81 -15.98
C ALA A 383 16.77 6.68 -17.24
N LEU A 384 17.81 6.72 -18.08
CA LEU A 384 17.78 7.46 -19.34
C LEU A 384 16.71 6.92 -20.31
N PRO A 385 16.64 5.60 -20.61
CA PRO A 385 15.57 5.05 -21.44
C PRO A 385 14.17 5.35 -20.91
N VAL A 386 13.92 5.20 -19.61
CA VAL A 386 12.60 5.49 -19.03
C VAL A 386 12.28 7.00 -19.05
N TYR A 387 13.29 7.86 -18.89
CA TYR A 387 13.12 9.31 -19.05
C TYR A 387 12.74 9.68 -20.49
N GLU A 388 13.39 9.09 -21.49
CA GLU A 388 13.03 9.24 -22.90
C GLU A 388 11.61 8.72 -23.19
N TYR A 389 11.25 7.56 -22.61
CA TYR A 389 9.93 6.98 -22.72
C TYR A 389 8.84 7.95 -22.24
N VAL A 390 8.98 8.50 -21.03
CA VAL A 390 7.93 9.38 -20.48
C VAL A 390 7.79 10.70 -21.23
N LEU A 391 8.85 11.13 -21.93
CA LEU A 391 8.83 12.34 -22.76
C LEU A 391 8.15 12.12 -24.11
N SER A 392 8.25 10.92 -24.70
CA SER A 392 7.78 10.67 -26.06
C SER A 392 6.44 9.92 -26.16
N ARG A 393 6.09 9.03 -25.22
CA ARG A 393 4.85 8.24 -25.31
C ARG A 393 3.62 9.05 -24.91
N GLU A 394 2.46 8.75 -25.49
CA GLU A 394 1.17 9.39 -25.14
C GLU A 394 0.59 8.89 -23.81
N LYS A 395 0.71 7.57 -23.55
CA LYS A 395 0.23 6.91 -22.33
C LYS A 395 1.38 6.19 -21.61
N LEU A 396 1.17 5.87 -20.33
CA LEU A 396 2.10 5.07 -19.51
C LEU A 396 2.17 3.61 -19.95
N LEU A 397 1.12 3.10 -20.61
CA LEU A 397 1.05 1.77 -21.21
C LEU A 397 1.20 1.92 -22.74
N PHE A 398 2.26 1.32 -23.28
CA PHE A 398 2.61 1.38 -24.70
C PHE A 398 2.60 0.00 -25.33
N CYS A 399 2.02 -0.11 -26.52
CA CYS A 399 2.11 -1.32 -27.33
C CYS A 399 2.29 -0.93 -28.80
N ALA A 400 3.27 -1.53 -29.47
CA ALA A 400 3.47 -1.30 -30.89
C ALA A 400 2.38 -1.98 -31.74
N ASP A 401 1.77 -3.08 -31.26
CA ASP A 401 0.69 -3.78 -31.98
C ASP A 401 -0.59 -2.94 -32.02
N SER A 402 -1.01 -2.55 -33.23
CA SER A 402 -2.23 -1.76 -33.47
C SER A 402 -3.54 -2.48 -33.12
N THR A 403 -3.51 -3.81 -32.95
CA THR A 403 -4.69 -4.63 -32.66
C THR A 403 -4.90 -4.86 -31.17
N GLN A 404 -3.91 -4.56 -30.34
CA GLN A 404 -3.98 -4.72 -28.90
C GLN A 404 -4.90 -3.66 -28.27
N ASN A 405 -5.90 -4.11 -27.50
CA ASN A 405 -6.91 -3.25 -26.88
C ASN A 405 -7.14 -3.53 -25.38
N ILE A 406 -6.50 -4.55 -24.80
CA ILE A 406 -6.64 -4.89 -23.38
C ILE A 406 -6.05 -3.75 -22.53
N GLN A 407 -6.85 -3.16 -21.64
CA GLN A 407 -6.49 -2.00 -20.82
C GLN A 407 -6.08 -0.73 -21.62
N TYR A 408 -6.48 -0.63 -22.89
CA TYR A 408 -6.38 0.59 -23.71
C TYR A 408 -4.95 1.17 -23.85
N PRO A 409 -3.94 0.38 -24.27
CA PRO A 409 -2.60 0.90 -24.53
C PRO A 409 -2.63 1.95 -25.64
N SER A 410 -1.66 2.87 -25.62
CA SER A 410 -1.43 3.74 -26.78
C SER A 410 -0.20 3.29 -27.53
N ARG A 411 -0.27 3.33 -28.86
CA ARG A 411 0.92 3.23 -29.70
C ARG A 411 1.49 4.59 -30.05
N ARG A 412 0.84 5.70 -29.69
CA ARG A 412 1.20 7.04 -30.19
C ARG A 412 2.37 7.65 -29.43
N MET A 413 3.18 8.40 -30.16
CA MET A 413 4.33 9.16 -29.65
C MET A 413 3.96 10.63 -29.39
N ASN A 414 2.85 10.87 -28.69
CA ASN A 414 2.28 12.21 -28.41
C ASN A 414 2.59 12.71 -26.98
N GLY A 415 3.77 12.35 -26.46
CA GLY A 415 4.18 12.68 -25.11
C GLY A 415 4.32 14.17 -24.81
N PRO A 416 4.61 14.51 -23.53
CA PRO A 416 4.91 13.58 -22.44
C PRO A 416 3.67 12.83 -21.90
N CYS A 417 3.87 11.60 -21.40
CA CYS A 417 2.85 10.84 -20.68
C CYS A 417 2.93 10.97 -19.15
N CYS A 418 3.93 11.67 -18.60
CA CYS A 418 4.02 11.89 -17.16
C CYS A 418 3.12 13.05 -16.67
N PRO A 419 2.72 13.05 -15.38
CA PRO A 419 1.89 14.09 -14.78
C PRO A 419 2.66 15.39 -14.49
N VAL A 420 1.93 16.46 -14.13
CA VAL A 420 2.52 17.77 -13.77
C VAL A 420 3.52 17.65 -12.63
N SER A 421 3.20 16.86 -11.60
CA SER A 421 4.06 16.57 -10.44
C SER A 421 5.42 16.02 -10.86
N GLU A 422 5.46 14.99 -11.71
CA GLU A 422 6.69 14.40 -12.21
C GLU A 422 7.51 15.38 -13.05
N LEU A 423 6.87 16.14 -13.95
CA LEU A 423 7.55 17.17 -14.75
C LEU A 423 8.20 18.26 -13.85
N THR A 424 7.51 18.68 -12.79
CA THR A 424 8.05 19.66 -11.84
C THR A 424 9.15 19.08 -10.95
N ALA A 425 9.04 17.82 -10.53
CA ALA A 425 10.08 17.13 -9.77
C ALA A 425 11.35 16.97 -10.60
N LEU A 426 11.23 16.47 -11.83
CA LEU A 426 12.34 16.36 -12.78
C LEU A 426 12.97 17.73 -13.06
N SER A 427 12.16 18.78 -13.21
CA SER A 427 12.67 20.15 -13.39
C SER A 427 13.47 20.63 -12.16
N SER A 428 13.07 20.27 -10.95
CA SER A 428 13.76 20.66 -9.71
C SER A 428 15.07 19.88 -9.52
N ILE A 429 15.07 18.61 -9.93
CA ILE A 429 16.22 17.70 -9.88
C ILE A 429 17.27 18.09 -10.95
N LEU A 430 16.84 18.27 -12.20
CA LEU A 430 17.74 18.52 -13.34
C LEU A 430 18.07 20.00 -13.55
N LYS A 431 17.25 20.92 -12.99
CA LYS A 431 17.44 22.37 -13.05
C LYS A 431 17.66 22.84 -14.50
N ASP A 432 18.71 23.65 -14.73
CA ASP A 432 19.07 24.22 -16.04
C ASP A 432 19.45 23.18 -17.10
N ASN A 433 19.59 21.89 -16.75
CA ASN A 433 19.85 20.85 -17.75
C ASN A 433 18.63 20.52 -18.62
N ALA A 434 17.41 20.76 -18.12
CA ALA A 434 16.17 20.40 -18.82
C ALA A 434 15.05 21.46 -18.60
N PRO A 435 15.27 22.75 -18.96
CA PRO A 435 14.31 23.82 -18.68
C PRO A 435 12.99 23.69 -19.46
N TYR A 436 12.93 22.85 -20.50
CA TYR A 436 11.69 22.54 -21.22
C TYR A 436 10.65 21.81 -20.35
N LEU A 437 11.08 21.09 -19.31
CA LEU A 437 10.19 20.33 -18.43
C LEU A 437 9.16 21.24 -17.73
N LEU A 438 9.62 22.40 -17.27
CA LEU A 438 8.74 23.37 -16.62
C LEU A 438 7.73 23.99 -17.60
N SER A 439 8.11 24.14 -18.87
CA SER A 439 7.20 24.56 -19.93
C SER A 439 6.13 23.50 -20.20
N PHE A 440 6.52 22.22 -20.26
CA PHE A 440 5.57 21.11 -20.38
C PHE A 440 4.63 21.04 -19.18
N ALA A 441 5.13 21.17 -17.95
CA ALA A 441 4.30 21.21 -16.75
C ALA A 441 3.26 22.34 -16.81
N GLY A 442 3.65 23.52 -17.29
CA GLY A 442 2.74 24.65 -17.50
C GLY A 442 1.65 24.37 -18.54
N LYS A 443 2.00 23.72 -19.66
CA LYS A 443 1.02 23.30 -20.68
C LYS A 443 0.05 22.25 -20.11
N GLU A 444 0.58 21.25 -19.42
CA GLU A 444 -0.21 20.17 -18.82
C GLU A 444 -1.15 20.66 -17.71
N TYR A 445 -0.77 21.70 -16.97
CA TYR A 445 -1.66 22.33 -15.99
C TYR A 445 -2.92 22.96 -16.61
N HIS A 446 -2.86 23.33 -17.89
CA HIS A 446 -3.97 23.92 -18.63
C HIS A 446 -4.66 22.93 -19.58
N SER A 447 -4.34 21.64 -19.49
CA SER A 447 -4.89 20.59 -20.35
C SER A 447 -5.76 19.59 -19.57
N THR A 448 -6.42 18.72 -20.33
CA THR A 448 -7.04 17.49 -19.86
C THR A 448 -6.40 16.34 -20.64
N ARG A 449 -6.05 15.24 -19.97
CA ARG A 449 -5.36 14.09 -20.60
C ARG A 449 -5.93 12.77 -20.11
N VAL A 450 -5.59 11.71 -20.84
CA VAL A 450 -5.80 10.32 -20.45
C VAL A 450 -4.44 9.63 -20.53
N ARG A 451 -3.83 9.31 -19.38
CA ARG A 451 -2.47 8.75 -19.31
C ARG A 451 -2.43 7.26 -18.98
N ASN A 452 -3.39 6.78 -18.20
CA ASN A 452 -3.48 5.40 -17.75
C ASN A 452 -4.92 4.92 -17.83
N LEU A 453 -5.12 3.72 -18.41
CA LEU A 453 -6.44 3.23 -18.79
C LEU A 453 -7.17 4.31 -19.61
N ASP A 454 -8.47 4.50 -19.37
CA ASP A 454 -9.26 5.59 -19.93
C ASP A 454 -9.73 6.60 -18.86
N VAL A 455 -8.91 6.79 -17.81
CA VAL A 455 -9.19 7.76 -16.74
C VAL A 455 -8.82 9.17 -17.22
N VAL A 456 -9.80 10.07 -17.17
CA VAL A 456 -9.63 11.48 -17.53
C VAL A 456 -9.04 12.26 -16.35
N GLU A 457 -7.89 12.88 -16.58
CA GLU A 457 -7.16 13.68 -15.60
C GLU A 457 -7.22 15.17 -15.95
N GLN A 458 -7.56 15.99 -14.96
CA GLN A 458 -7.58 17.45 -15.07
C GLN A 458 -6.25 18.04 -14.65
N GLY A 459 -5.67 18.92 -15.48
CA GLY A 459 -4.44 19.63 -15.16
C GLY A 459 -4.59 20.66 -14.03
N GLY A 460 -5.67 21.44 -14.07
CA GLY A 460 -5.90 22.62 -13.22
C GLY A 460 -6.29 22.35 -11.76
N THR A 461 -5.68 21.37 -11.10
CA THR A 461 -5.98 20.98 -9.72
C THR A 461 -5.15 21.76 -8.70
N TRP A 462 -5.57 21.71 -7.43
CA TRP A 462 -4.83 22.34 -6.32
C TRP A 462 -3.51 21.62 -6.02
N ARG A 463 -3.47 20.28 -6.21
CA ARG A 463 -2.25 19.47 -6.14
C ARG A 463 -1.24 19.90 -7.19
N ASN A 464 -1.66 20.01 -8.45
CA ASN A 464 -0.78 20.47 -9.52
C ASN A 464 -0.34 21.93 -9.33
N ALA A 465 -1.18 22.78 -8.74
CA ALA A 465 -0.77 24.13 -8.34
C ALA A 465 0.29 24.11 -7.22
N MET A 466 0.18 23.20 -6.25
CA MET A 466 1.21 23.01 -5.20
C MET A 466 2.55 22.64 -5.83
N HIS A 467 2.57 21.66 -6.74
CA HIS A 467 3.78 21.22 -7.43
C HIS A 467 4.40 22.33 -8.30
N LEU A 468 3.59 23.09 -9.04
CA LEU A 468 4.07 24.25 -9.79
C LEU A 468 4.58 25.37 -8.89
N TYR A 469 4.00 25.59 -7.71
CA TYR A 469 4.54 26.54 -6.76
C TYR A 469 5.93 26.12 -6.29
N ARG A 470 6.12 24.85 -5.90
CA ARG A 470 7.44 24.35 -5.47
C ARG A 470 8.51 24.55 -6.53
N ALA A 471 8.22 24.23 -7.80
CA ALA A 471 9.18 24.37 -8.88
C ALA A 471 9.42 25.83 -9.33
N THR A 472 8.52 26.78 -9.06
CA THR A 472 8.60 28.15 -9.62
C THR A 472 8.69 29.28 -8.60
N GLY A 473 8.35 29.02 -7.34
CA GLY A 473 8.17 30.04 -6.31
C GLY A 473 7.05 31.06 -6.58
N LYS A 474 6.24 30.90 -7.65
CA LYS A 474 5.24 31.90 -8.06
C LYS A 474 4.05 31.94 -7.08
N PRO A 475 3.82 33.05 -6.34
CA PRO A 475 2.80 33.10 -5.28
C PRO A 475 1.37 32.82 -5.75
N GLY A 476 1.06 33.07 -7.03
CA GLY A 476 -0.24 32.77 -7.60
C GLY A 476 -0.62 31.29 -7.57
N TYR A 477 0.36 30.39 -7.71
CA TYR A 477 0.12 28.94 -7.60
C TYR A 477 -0.12 28.51 -6.16
N LEU A 478 0.65 29.05 -5.20
CA LEU A 478 0.43 28.78 -3.77
C LEU A 478 -0.98 29.20 -3.35
N LYS A 479 -1.43 30.39 -3.77
CA LYS A 479 -2.80 30.87 -3.48
C LYS A 479 -3.87 29.90 -4.00
N LYS A 480 -3.69 29.34 -5.19
CA LYS A 480 -4.61 28.34 -5.77
C LYS A 480 -4.56 27.01 -5.02
N ALA A 481 -3.37 26.55 -4.64
CA ALA A 481 -3.17 25.32 -3.88
C ALA A 481 -3.88 25.41 -2.52
N VAL A 482 -3.60 26.45 -1.74
CA VAL A 482 -4.23 26.72 -0.43
C VAL A 482 -5.75 26.80 -0.57
N ALA A 483 -6.27 27.64 -1.47
CA ALA A 483 -7.72 27.81 -1.63
C ALA A 483 -8.43 26.50 -2.05
N GLY A 484 -7.75 25.65 -2.81
CA GLY A 484 -8.25 24.34 -3.22
C GLY A 484 -8.20 23.31 -2.09
N ALA A 485 -7.08 23.22 -1.38
CA ALA A 485 -6.91 22.33 -0.24
C ALA A 485 -7.89 22.67 0.90
N ASP A 486 -8.09 23.96 1.20
CA ASP A 486 -9.08 24.41 2.20
C ASP A 486 -10.51 24.00 1.82
N ARG A 487 -10.86 24.13 0.53
CA ARG A 487 -12.16 23.69 0.01
C ARG A 487 -12.29 22.17 0.09
N TYR A 488 -11.22 21.45 -0.21
CA TYR A 488 -11.16 20.00 -0.11
C TYR A 488 -11.39 19.54 1.34
N ILE A 489 -10.69 20.12 2.31
CA ILE A 489 -10.86 19.82 3.74
C ILE A 489 -12.32 20.00 4.16
N ARG A 490 -12.92 21.17 3.88
CA ARG A 490 -14.34 21.42 4.25
C ARG A 490 -15.31 20.40 3.66
N ARG A 491 -15.07 19.98 2.40
CA ARG A 491 -15.97 19.07 1.67
C ARG A 491 -15.77 17.60 2.04
N ARG A 492 -14.54 17.17 2.29
CA ARG A 492 -14.16 15.74 2.33
C ARG A 492 -13.62 15.28 3.68
N ILE A 493 -13.14 16.19 4.53
CA ILE A 493 -12.63 15.87 5.88
C ILE A 493 -13.65 16.31 6.92
N ASP A 494 -14.03 17.59 6.92
CA ASP A 494 -15.00 18.15 7.89
C ASP A 494 -16.42 17.59 7.66
N THR A 495 -16.67 17.10 6.45
CA THR A 495 -17.90 16.40 6.09
C THR A 495 -17.55 14.96 5.70
N PRO A 496 -17.90 13.95 6.53
CA PRO A 496 -17.69 12.54 6.21
C PRO A 496 -18.39 12.13 4.92
N ALA A 497 -17.78 11.24 4.15
CA ALA A 497 -18.37 10.75 2.90
C ALA A 497 -19.64 9.94 3.17
N ALA A 498 -20.75 10.32 2.54
CA ALA A 498 -22.04 9.63 2.66
C ALA A 498 -22.31 8.66 1.49
N ASP A 499 -21.54 8.77 0.41
CA ASP A 499 -21.69 7.97 -0.81
C ASP A 499 -20.35 7.83 -1.56
N PHE A 500 -20.43 7.28 -2.77
CA PHE A 500 -19.32 7.09 -3.70
C PHE A 500 -19.33 8.13 -4.84
N ARG A 501 -19.53 9.42 -4.52
CA ARG A 501 -19.56 10.52 -5.51
C ARG A 501 -18.56 11.64 -5.21
N ASP A 502 -17.35 11.30 -4.77
CA ASP A 502 -16.28 12.30 -4.59
C ASP A 502 -15.65 12.67 -5.94
N PRO A 503 -15.81 13.93 -6.41
CA PRO A 503 -15.26 14.37 -7.69
C PRO A 503 -13.72 14.36 -7.75
N GLU A 504 -13.04 14.27 -6.60
CA GLU A 504 -11.58 14.23 -6.53
C GLU A 504 -11.02 12.85 -6.16
N ALA A 505 -11.87 11.80 -6.09
CA ALA A 505 -11.42 10.44 -5.81
C ALA A 505 -10.44 9.92 -6.87
N GLY A 506 -10.66 10.26 -8.15
CA GLY A 506 -9.95 9.66 -9.28
C GLY A 506 -10.50 8.28 -9.66
N GLY A 507 -11.73 7.96 -9.22
CA GLY A 507 -12.40 6.66 -9.40
C GLY A 507 -12.44 5.82 -8.11
N PHE A 508 -13.46 4.98 -7.96
CA PHE A 508 -13.65 4.08 -6.82
C PHE A 508 -13.20 2.65 -7.16
N PHE A 509 -11.88 2.49 -7.27
CA PHE A 509 -11.22 1.19 -7.48
C PHE A 509 -10.13 0.97 -6.43
N PHE A 510 -9.04 1.75 -6.48
CA PHE A 510 -7.98 1.70 -5.47
C PHE A 510 -8.40 2.40 -4.17
N TRP A 511 -7.81 1.98 -3.04
CA TRP A 511 -8.09 2.58 -1.72
C TRP A 511 -7.83 4.09 -1.64
N THR A 512 -6.91 4.60 -2.47
CA THR A 512 -6.62 6.05 -2.61
C THR A 512 -7.78 6.87 -3.20
N GLY A 513 -8.78 6.20 -3.79
CA GLY A 513 -10.07 6.80 -4.20
C GLY A 513 -11.13 6.78 -3.10
N PHE A 514 -11.07 5.80 -2.18
CA PHE A 514 -12.01 5.70 -1.06
C PHE A 514 -11.60 6.57 0.13
N ALA A 515 -10.29 6.66 0.42
CA ALA A 515 -9.70 7.51 1.45
C ALA A 515 -9.55 8.97 1.00
N PRO A 516 -9.46 9.94 1.93
CA PRO A 516 -9.07 11.30 1.61
C PRO A 516 -7.67 11.37 0.98
N LYS A 517 -7.34 12.49 0.33
CA LYS A 517 -6.04 12.80 -0.30
C LYS A 517 -4.99 13.16 0.75
N TRP A 518 -4.76 12.24 1.68
CA TRP A 518 -3.98 12.47 2.90
C TRP A 518 -2.48 12.66 2.65
N ILE A 519 -1.94 12.03 1.61
CA ILE A 519 -0.55 12.25 1.17
C ILE A 519 -0.38 13.67 0.64
N ASP A 520 -1.26 14.13 -0.26
CA ASP A 520 -1.22 15.50 -0.78
C ASP A 520 -1.42 16.56 0.31
N LEU A 521 -2.26 16.28 1.31
CA LEU A 521 -2.45 17.14 2.47
C LEU A 521 -1.21 17.17 3.37
N LEU A 522 -0.49 16.05 3.51
CA LEU A 522 0.79 16.05 4.20
C LEU A 522 1.84 16.89 3.47
N GLU A 523 1.89 16.79 2.14
CA GLU A 523 2.75 17.60 1.29
C GLU A 523 2.43 19.11 1.39
N MET A 524 1.15 19.47 1.57
CA MET A 524 0.73 20.84 1.90
C MET A 524 1.21 21.29 3.28
N TYR A 525 1.15 20.42 4.30
CA TYR A 525 1.70 20.73 5.62
C TYR A 525 3.21 20.99 5.55
N GLU A 526 3.96 20.11 4.88
CA GLU A 526 5.42 20.28 4.77
C GLU A 526 5.79 21.55 3.98
N LEU A 527 4.96 21.95 3.01
CA LEU A 527 5.15 23.18 2.26
C LEU A 527 4.83 24.45 3.05
N THR A 528 3.87 24.41 3.97
CA THR A 528 3.27 25.63 4.59
C THR A 528 3.47 25.75 6.10
N GLY A 529 3.73 24.64 6.78
CA GLY A 529 3.72 24.54 8.24
C GLY A 529 2.33 24.61 8.88
N ASP A 530 1.24 24.70 8.10
CA ASP A 530 -0.11 24.84 8.65
C ASP A 530 -0.65 23.51 9.20
N LYS A 531 -0.83 23.47 10.51
CA LYS A 531 -1.32 22.30 11.25
C LYS A 531 -2.73 21.85 10.84
N ALA A 532 -3.52 22.68 10.15
CA ALA A 532 -4.80 22.26 9.60
C ALA A 532 -4.62 21.13 8.57
N TYR A 533 -3.64 21.26 7.67
CA TYR A 533 -3.32 20.21 6.71
C TYR A 533 -2.78 18.95 7.39
N LEU A 534 -1.96 19.09 8.43
CA LEU A 534 -1.47 17.95 9.21
C LEU A 534 -2.60 17.15 9.86
N ARG A 535 -3.56 17.84 10.51
CA ARG A 535 -4.73 17.18 11.12
C ARG A 535 -5.59 16.47 10.07
N ALA A 536 -5.78 17.10 8.91
CA ALA A 536 -6.55 16.53 7.81
C ALA A 536 -5.86 15.29 7.21
N ALA A 537 -4.53 15.35 7.01
CA ALA A 537 -3.73 14.22 6.57
C ALA A 537 -3.78 13.08 7.59
N HIS A 538 -3.64 13.38 8.88
CA HIS A 538 -3.73 12.38 9.95
C HIS A 538 -5.09 11.67 9.97
N ARG A 539 -6.20 12.42 9.85
CA ARG A 539 -7.55 11.83 9.75
C ARG A 539 -7.69 10.91 8.53
N GLY A 540 -7.20 11.34 7.37
CA GLY A 540 -7.26 10.53 6.16
C GLY A 540 -6.41 9.26 6.23
N ALA A 541 -5.25 9.31 6.88
CA ALA A 541 -4.42 8.12 7.13
C ALA A 541 -5.10 7.15 8.10
N LYS A 542 -5.75 7.66 9.17
CA LYS A 542 -6.53 6.82 10.09
C LYS A 542 -7.69 6.12 9.38
N LEU A 543 -8.42 6.80 8.49
CA LEU A 543 -9.41 6.15 7.63
C LEU A 543 -8.78 5.08 6.73
N TYR A 544 -7.60 5.33 6.15
CA TYR A 544 -6.90 4.36 5.31
C TYR A 544 -6.51 3.08 6.09
N THR A 545 -6.21 3.17 7.39
CA THR A 545 -5.92 1.97 8.21
C THR A 545 -7.08 0.96 8.24
N GLN A 546 -8.31 1.39 7.96
CA GLN A 546 -9.46 0.47 7.87
C GLN A 546 -9.41 -0.49 6.68
N TYR A 547 -8.42 -0.36 5.77
CA TYR A 547 -8.13 -1.31 4.70
C TYR A 547 -6.96 -2.25 5.01
N VAL A 548 -6.22 -2.02 6.09
CA VAL A 548 -4.99 -2.73 6.43
C VAL A 548 -5.29 -3.93 7.31
N TRP A 549 -4.78 -5.12 6.97
CA TRP A 549 -4.96 -6.33 7.77
C TRP A 549 -4.33 -6.18 9.16
N TYR A 550 -5.11 -6.49 10.21
CA TYR A 550 -4.65 -6.60 11.60
C TYR A 550 -5.06 -7.93 12.25
N SER A 551 -5.59 -8.85 11.46
CA SER A 551 -6.07 -10.16 11.89
C SER A 551 -5.85 -11.17 10.75
N PRO A 552 -5.96 -12.49 10.99
CA PRO A 552 -6.13 -13.18 12.27
C PRO A 552 -5.00 -13.00 13.29
N ALA A 553 -5.20 -13.47 14.53
CA ALA A 553 -4.17 -13.47 15.56
C ALA A 553 -3.02 -14.39 15.15
N VAL A 554 -1.79 -13.90 15.20
CA VAL A 554 -0.61 -14.69 14.85
C VAL A 554 -0.27 -15.62 16.01
N PRO A 555 -0.31 -16.96 15.83
CA PRO A 555 -0.01 -17.88 16.91
C PRO A 555 1.50 -17.98 17.15
N ASP A 556 1.91 -18.18 18.40
CA ASP A 556 3.29 -18.48 18.77
C ASP A 556 3.61 -19.97 18.52
N ARG A 557 3.68 -20.34 17.23
CA ARG A 557 4.04 -21.68 16.77
C ARG A 557 4.61 -21.65 15.36
N ASP A 558 5.29 -22.73 15.01
CA ASP A 558 5.71 -22.97 13.63
C ASP A 558 4.55 -23.54 12.78
N ILE A 559 4.47 -23.08 11.54
CA ILE A 559 3.57 -23.58 10.49
C ILE A 559 4.39 -24.37 9.48
N LEU A 560 3.87 -25.54 9.09
CA LEU A 560 4.43 -26.31 7.98
C LEU A 560 3.93 -25.72 6.67
N VAL A 561 4.87 -25.30 5.81
CA VAL A 561 4.58 -24.83 4.45
C VAL A 561 5.15 -25.78 3.41
N ASN A 562 4.57 -25.75 2.21
CA ASN A 562 4.94 -26.60 1.07
C ASN A 562 5.05 -28.10 1.44
N PRO A 563 4.06 -28.71 2.14
CA PRO A 563 4.17 -30.06 2.67
C PRO A 563 4.49 -31.12 1.60
N ASP A 564 4.10 -30.86 0.36
CA ASP A 564 4.19 -31.79 -0.77
C ASP A 564 5.44 -31.53 -1.63
N GLY A 565 6.36 -30.68 -1.17
CA GLY A 565 7.53 -30.26 -1.96
C GLY A 565 7.20 -29.25 -3.07
N LYS A 566 6.02 -28.63 -3.03
CA LYS A 566 5.52 -27.68 -4.04
C LYS A 566 5.03 -26.39 -3.41
N ALA A 567 5.29 -25.28 -4.07
CA ALA A 567 4.68 -24.00 -3.70
C ALA A 567 3.18 -23.99 -4.09
N PRO A 568 2.36 -23.13 -3.47
CA PRO A 568 1.00 -22.88 -3.93
C PRO A 568 0.97 -22.50 -5.41
N HIS A 569 0.00 -23.03 -6.16
CA HIS A 569 -0.17 -22.71 -7.57
C HIS A 569 -1.26 -21.66 -7.72
N TYR A 570 -0.89 -20.42 -8.05
CA TYR A 570 -1.85 -19.36 -8.17
C TYR A 570 -2.76 -19.58 -9.37
N GLN A 571 -4.07 -19.67 -9.13
CA GLN A 571 -5.05 -20.07 -10.14
C GLN A 571 -5.03 -19.18 -11.38
N TYR A 572 -4.84 -17.87 -11.22
CA TYR A 572 -4.66 -16.95 -12.33
C TYR A 572 -3.46 -17.31 -13.21
N LEU A 573 -2.31 -17.62 -12.61
CA LEU A 573 -1.11 -17.98 -13.37
C LEU A 573 -1.20 -19.38 -13.96
N LYS A 574 -1.88 -20.30 -13.28
CA LYS A 574 -2.21 -21.62 -13.81
C LYS A 574 -3.02 -21.51 -15.11
N SER A 575 -4.04 -20.64 -15.15
CA SER A 575 -4.85 -20.44 -16.37
C SER A 575 -4.05 -19.77 -17.50
N LYS A 576 -2.98 -19.05 -17.17
CA LYS A 576 -2.01 -18.49 -18.13
C LYS A 576 -0.89 -19.46 -18.53
N GLY A 577 -0.87 -20.68 -18.00
CA GLY A 577 0.10 -21.72 -18.37
C GLY A 577 1.42 -21.71 -17.59
N HIS A 578 1.49 -21.00 -16.46
CA HIS A 578 2.68 -21.02 -15.60
C HIS A 578 2.82 -22.36 -14.88
N ALA A 579 4.06 -22.84 -14.76
CA ALA A 579 4.38 -24.06 -14.03
C ALA A 579 4.20 -23.88 -12.52
N GLN A 580 3.79 -24.94 -11.83
CA GLN A 580 3.86 -24.98 -10.37
C GLN A 580 5.31 -25.12 -9.92
N MET A 581 5.72 -24.31 -8.95
CA MET A 581 7.10 -24.26 -8.48
C MET A 581 7.43 -25.41 -7.52
N ASP A 582 8.63 -25.96 -7.63
CA ASP A 582 9.23 -26.79 -6.59
C ASP A 582 9.60 -25.92 -5.38
N ALA A 583 9.25 -26.39 -4.19
CA ALA A 583 9.59 -25.70 -2.95
C ALA A 583 9.69 -26.72 -1.80
N PRO A 584 10.82 -26.83 -1.10
CA PRO A 584 10.95 -27.80 -0.02
C PRO A 584 9.95 -27.52 1.10
N ALA A 585 9.51 -28.60 1.76
CA ALA A 585 8.72 -28.50 2.97
C ALA A 585 9.55 -27.82 4.07
N GLU A 586 8.98 -26.81 4.72
CA GLU A 586 9.67 -26.00 5.72
C GLU A 586 8.75 -25.76 6.91
N ARG A 587 9.30 -25.78 8.13
CA ARG A 587 8.61 -25.27 9.33
C ARG A 587 9.13 -23.87 9.63
N VAL A 588 8.23 -22.90 9.71
CA VAL A 588 8.59 -21.51 9.96
C VAL A 588 7.66 -20.85 10.99
N PRO A 589 8.17 -19.91 11.80
CA PRO A 589 7.34 -19.15 12.73
C PRO A 589 6.17 -18.46 12.02
N ALA A 590 4.97 -18.57 12.57
CA ALA A 590 3.74 -18.09 11.92
C ALA A 590 3.79 -16.61 11.53
N TRP A 591 4.47 -15.76 12.30
CA TRP A 591 4.54 -14.31 12.06
C TRP A 591 5.19 -13.96 10.71
N ARG A 592 6.10 -14.80 10.19
CA ARG A 592 6.73 -14.59 8.89
C ARG A 592 5.70 -14.60 7.76
N LEU A 593 4.75 -15.51 7.88
CA LEU A 593 3.70 -15.74 6.89
C LEU A 593 2.57 -14.71 6.94
N SER A 594 2.55 -13.82 7.94
CA SER A 594 1.45 -12.90 8.21
C SER A 594 1.38 -11.72 7.24
N GLU A 595 0.17 -11.43 6.77
CA GLU A 595 -0.25 -10.30 5.95
C GLU A 595 -0.52 -9.03 6.77
N ILE A 596 -0.45 -9.10 8.10
CA ILE A 596 -0.70 -7.95 8.97
C ILE A 596 0.17 -6.76 8.57
N GLY A 597 -0.43 -5.59 8.46
CA GLY A 597 0.23 -4.38 7.99
C GLY A 597 0.23 -4.22 6.47
N LEU A 598 -0.31 -5.16 5.69
CA LEU A 598 -0.56 -5.02 4.23
C LEU A 598 -2.04 -4.75 3.95
N THR A 599 -2.36 -4.28 2.75
CA THR A 599 -3.74 -4.15 2.24
C THR A 599 -3.97 -5.14 1.10
N PRO A 600 -5.22 -5.54 0.79
CA PRO A 600 -5.54 -5.96 -0.57
C PRO A 600 -5.22 -4.81 -1.55
N GLU A 601 -5.22 -5.05 -2.86
CA GLU A 601 -4.92 -3.99 -3.83
C GLU A 601 -6.06 -2.96 -3.94
N SER A 602 -7.30 -3.44 -4.09
CA SER A 602 -8.42 -2.59 -4.48
C SER A 602 -9.77 -3.20 -4.09
N SER A 603 -10.85 -2.42 -4.23
CA SER A 603 -12.21 -2.87 -3.94
C SER A 603 -12.64 -4.04 -4.84
N GLY A 604 -12.29 -3.99 -6.13
CA GLY A 604 -12.64 -5.01 -7.11
C GLY A 604 -11.85 -6.30 -6.95
N THR A 605 -10.60 -6.19 -6.49
CA THR A 605 -9.65 -7.30 -6.45
C THR A 605 -9.38 -7.80 -5.01
N SER A 606 -10.19 -7.36 -4.05
CA SER A 606 -10.19 -7.84 -2.65
C SER A 606 -10.90 -9.20 -2.46
N THR A 607 -10.99 -10.04 -3.49
CA THR A 607 -11.74 -11.33 -3.50
C THR A 607 -11.05 -12.48 -2.76
N GLY A 608 -10.07 -12.18 -1.90
CA GLY A 608 -9.41 -13.12 -0.98
C GLY A 608 -8.72 -12.38 0.17
N HIS A 609 -8.23 -13.12 1.16
CA HIS A 609 -7.50 -12.58 2.31
C HIS A 609 -6.01 -12.30 1.96
N ARG A 610 -5.82 -11.52 0.89
CA ARG A 610 -4.50 -11.24 0.30
C ARG A 610 -3.99 -9.85 0.66
N GLY A 611 -2.69 -9.75 0.90
CA GLY A 611 -1.94 -8.51 1.03
C GLY A 611 -1.03 -8.31 -0.19
N ILE A 612 -0.94 -7.09 -0.71
CA ILE A 612 0.05 -6.72 -1.74
C ILE A 612 1.33 -6.19 -1.09
N PHE A 613 2.48 -6.49 -1.69
CA PHE A 613 3.78 -6.03 -1.17
C PHE A 613 4.09 -4.56 -1.48
N MET A 614 3.34 -3.94 -2.39
CA MET A 614 3.45 -2.53 -2.76
C MET A 614 2.83 -1.62 -1.69
N ALA A 615 3.38 -1.64 -0.49
CA ALA A 615 2.93 -0.87 0.67
C ALA A 615 3.50 0.56 0.71
N ASN A 616 3.38 1.30 -0.39
CA ASN A 616 3.92 2.66 -0.54
C ASN A 616 3.43 3.62 0.57
N TYR A 617 2.23 3.39 1.13
CA TYR A 617 1.73 4.17 2.27
C TYR A 617 2.61 4.12 3.52
N ALA A 618 3.50 3.12 3.65
CA ALA A 618 4.28 2.89 4.87
C ALA A 618 5.17 4.09 5.22
N ALA A 619 5.94 4.60 4.26
CA ALA A 619 6.79 5.78 4.48
C ALA A 619 5.94 7.02 4.85
N TRP A 620 4.81 7.21 4.18
CA TRP A 620 3.89 8.32 4.47
C TRP A 620 3.27 8.24 5.88
N MET A 621 2.87 7.04 6.32
CA MET A 621 2.37 6.81 7.69
C MET A 621 3.46 7.06 8.73
N LEU A 622 4.70 6.64 8.46
CA LEU A 622 5.83 6.86 9.35
C LEU A 622 6.21 8.35 9.47
N ARG A 623 6.12 9.09 8.36
CA ARG A 623 6.29 10.55 8.32
C ARG A 623 5.18 11.28 9.10
N LEU A 624 3.93 10.84 8.96
CA LEU A 624 2.83 11.34 9.80
C LEU A 624 3.05 11.04 11.27
N ALA A 625 3.49 9.82 11.60
CA ALA A 625 3.81 9.43 12.98
C ALA A 625 4.91 10.31 13.58
N HIS A 626 5.91 10.72 12.80
CA HIS A 626 6.92 11.68 13.24
C HIS A 626 6.30 13.03 13.65
N TYR A 627 5.40 13.57 12.84
CA TYR A 627 4.79 14.88 13.11
C TYR A 627 3.67 14.85 14.17
N THR A 628 3.00 13.71 14.35
CA THR A 628 1.80 13.59 15.20
C THR A 628 2.05 12.82 16.50
N GLY A 629 3.10 12.00 16.57
CA GLY A 629 3.33 11.05 17.65
C GLY A 629 2.45 9.79 17.58
N ASP A 630 1.74 9.54 16.47
CA ASP A 630 0.87 8.38 16.32
C ASP A 630 1.68 7.08 16.12
N GLY A 631 1.93 6.38 17.22
CA GLY A 631 2.66 5.11 17.22
C GLY A 631 1.95 3.95 16.52
N PHE A 632 0.63 4.03 16.30
CA PHE A 632 -0.11 2.98 15.56
C PHE A 632 0.17 3.07 14.07
N LEU A 633 0.27 4.29 13.52
CA LEU A 633 0.71 4.49 12.14
C LEU A 633 2.16 4.03 11.94
N ALA A 634 3.06 4.33 12.89
CA ALA A 634 4.44 3.85 12.83
C ALA A 634 4.54 2.32 12.84
N ARG A 635 3.80 1.64 13.73
CA ARG A 635 3.73 0.16 13.77
C ARG A 635 3.13 -0.42 12.50
N THR A 636 2.09 0.21 11.96
CA THR A 636 1.46 -0.22 10.69
C THR A 636 2.47 -0.17 9.54
N ALA A 637 3.23 0.91 9.43
CA ALA A 637 4.29 1.05 8.44
C ALA A 637 5.40 0.00 8.61
N ASP A 638 5.86 -0.23 9.84
CA ASP A 638 6.89 -1.22 10.16
C ASP A 638 6.46 -2.63 9.74
N HIS A 639 5.23 -3.02 10.09
CA HIS A 639 4.68 -4.32 9.73
C HIS A 639 4.52 -4.52 8.22
N ALA A 640 4.33 -3.43 7.48
CA ALA A 640 4.16 -3.48 6.03
C ALA A 640 5.47 -3.81 5.29
N VAL A 641 6.63 -3.51 5.88
CA VAL A 641 7.93 -3.54 5.18
C VAL A 641 8.92 -4.55 5.79
N ILE A 642 9.09 -4.53 7.11
CA ILE A 642 10.21 -5.21 7.77
C ILE A 642 10.11 -6.74 7.70
N GLY A 643 11.21 -7.39 7.30
CA GLY A 643 11.37 -8.85 7.38
C GLY A 643 10.44 -9.67 6.48
N ARG A 644 10.06 -9.15 5.31
CA ARG A 644 9.13 -9.82 4.38
C ARG A 644 9.79 -10.50 3.18
N TYR A 645 10.90 -9.97 2.69
CA TYR A 645 11.49 -10.42 1.42
C TYR A 645 12.96 -10.04 1.35
N ARG A 646 13.75 -10.82 0.59
CA ARG A 646 15.18 -10.55 0.30
C ARG A 646 15.47 -10.11 -1.13
N ASN A 647 14.46 -10.08 -1.99
CA ASN A 647 14.49 -9.58 -3.36
C ASN A 647 13.03 -9.22 -3.77
N PHE A 648 12.77 -8.89 -5.03
CA PHE A 648 11.40 -8.62 -5.49
C PHE A 648 10.49 -9.83 -5.27
N PRO A 649 9.45 -9.72 -4.42
CA PRO A 649 8.69 -10.88 -3.94
C PRO A 649 7.52 -11.27 -4.85
N GLY A 650 7.42 -10.67 -6.05
CA GLY A 650 6.18 -10.64 -6.80
C GLY A 650 5.15 -9.70 -6.15
N TYR A 651 3.87 -9.82 -6.53
CA TYR A 651 2.88 -8.80 -6.20
C TYR A 651 2.20 -8.99 -4.83
N HIS A 652 1.87 -10.23 -4.45
CA HIS A 652 1.04 -10.51 -3.28
C HIS A 652 1.50 -11.73 -2.46
N ILE A 653 1.22 -11.69 -1.15
CA ILE A 653 1.76 -12.66 -0.16
C ILE A 653 0.97 -13.98 -0.06
N ASN A 654 -0.33 -14.00 -0.40
CA ASN A 654 -1.23 -15.09 0.01
C ASN A 654 -2.11 -15.65 -1.12
N THR A 655 -1.55 -16.56 -1.92
CA THR A 655 -2.32 -17.61 -2.62
C THR A 655 -2.67 -18.74 -1.63
N ALA A 656 -1.68 -19.15 -0.85
CA ALA A 656 -1.75 -19.95 0.37
C ALA A 656 -0.45 -19.70 1.16
N ARG A 657 -0.34 -20.22 2.41
CA ARG A 657 0.84 -20.02 3.25
C ARG A 657 2.09 -20.66 2.62
N THR A 658 3.10 -19.85 2.31
CA THR A 658 4.38 -20.29 1.74
C THR A 658 5.50 -19.28 2.04
N THR A 659 6.76 -19.70 1.89
CA THR A 659 7.97 -18.89 2.12
C THR A 659 8.73 -18.58 0.84
N VAL A 660 8.27 -19.06 -0.33
CA VAL A 660 9.06 -18.97 -1.57
C VAL A 660 9.40 -17.53 -1.95
N TYR A 661 8.48 -16.58 -1.76
CA TYR A 661 8.66 -15.17 -2.08
C TYR A 661 9.67 -14.46 -1.15
N GLU A 662 9.99 -15.03 0.02
CA GLU A 662 10.91 -14.41 0.97
C GLU A 662 12.38 -14.56 0.54
N LYS A 663 12.67 -15.50 -0.38
CA LYS A 663 14.02 -15.94 -0.76
C LYS A 663 14.63 -15.01 -1.80
N ALA A 664 15.95 -14.80 -1.72
CA ALA A 664 16.67 -13.88 -2.62
C ALA A 664 16.67 -14.36 -4.09
N ASP A 665 16.67 -15.67 -4.30
CA ASP A 665 16.64 -16.31 -5.61
C ASP A 665 15.23 -16.44 -6.19
N TYR A 666 14.18 -16.08 -5.45
CA TYR A 666 12.78 -16.19 -5.89
C TYR A 666 12.52 -15.61 -7.30
N PRO A 667 12.90 -14.35 -7.59
CA PRO A 667 12.62 -13.75 -8.89
C PRO A 667 13.63 -14.13 -10.00
N LEU A 668 14.68 -14.90 -9.70
CA LEU A 668 15.77 -15.22 -10.63
C LEU A 668 15.41 -16.42 -11.54
N ARG A 669 14.24 -16.35 -12.18
CA ARG A 669 13.65 -17.41 -13.00
C ARG A 669 12.94 -16.83 -14.22
N GLY A 670 12.72 -17.65 -15.24
CA GLY A 670 11.89 -17.30 -16.38
C GLY A 670 10.44 -17.02 -15.99
N HIS A 671 9.75 -16.17 -16.75
CA HIS A 671 8.38 -15.74 -16.44
C HIS A 671 7.41 -16.90 -16.21
N MET A 672 7.47 -17.93 -17.07
CA MET A 672 6.58 -19.10 -17.00
C MET A 672 6.91 -20.06 -15.85
N GLU A 673 8.05 -19.88 -15.18
CA GLU A 673 8.46 -20.67 -14.01
C GLU A 673 7.95 -20.05 -12.69
N LEU A 674 7.43 -18.83 -12.73
CA LEU A 674 6.89 -18.11 -11.57
C LEU A 674 5.39 -18.42 -11.44
N GLY A 675 5.04 -19.43 -10.63
CA GLY A 675 3.66 -19.90 -10.47
C GLY A 675 2.99 -19.59 -9.13
N ALA A 676 3.70 -19.02 -8.15
CA ALA A 676 3.20 -18.84 -6.78
C ALA A 676 2.41 -17.55 -6.54
N ASN A 677 2.82 -16.44 -7.18
CA ASN A 677 2.12 -15.15 -7.22
C ASN A 677 2.49 -14.40 -8.51
N SER A 678 1.73 -13.36 -8.84
CA SER A 678 1.92 -12.57 -10.08
C SER A 678 3.15 -11.66 -10.02
N PHE A 679 3.68 -11.31 -11.21
CA PHE A 679 4.85 -10.46 -11.39
C PHE A 679 4.55 -9.30 -12.34
N HIS A 680 4.37 -8.11 -11.79
CA HIS A 680 4.30 -6.88 -12.57
C HIS A 680 5.70 -6.24 -12.63
N TYR A 681 6.45 -6.49 -13.71
CA TYR A 681 7.85 -6.07 -13.83
C TYR A 681 8.06 -4.56 -13.73
N ASN A 682 7.04 -3.78 -14.06
CA ASN A 682 7.07 -2.33 -13.92
C ASN A 682 6.97 -1.85 -12.46
N HIS A 683 6.74 -2.74 -11.48
CA HIS A 683 6.71 -2.42 -10.05
C HIS A 683 8.07 -2.60 -9.35
N ILE A 684 9.06 -3.22 -9.99
CA ILE A 684 10.35 -3.53 -9.35
C ILE A 684 11.06 -2.25 -8.88
N MET A 685 11.21 -1.27 -9.78
CA MET A 685 11.87 0.00 -9.46
C MET A 685 11.07 0.85 -8.46
N PRO A 686 9.74 1.00 -8.58
CA PRO A 686 8.91 1.62 -7.54
C PRO A 686 9.01 0.95 -6.17
N HIS A 687 9.20 -0.37 -6.11
CA HIS A 687 9.39 -1.08 -4.85
C HIS A 687 10.74 -0.72 -4.23
N ILE A 688 11.80 -0.57 -5.02
CA ILE A 688 13.08 -0.07 -4.50
C ILE A 688 12.92 1.36 -3.95
N SER A 689 12.23 2.25 -4.67
CA SER A 689 11.94 3.61 -4.18
C SER A 689 11.09 3.62 -2.90
N LEU A 690 10.11 2.71 -2.77
CA LEU A 690 9.38 2.48 -1.52
C LEU A 690 10.34 2.16 -0.37
N LEU A 691 11.32 1.27 -0.58
CA LEU A 691 12.26 0.86 0.45
C LEU A 691 13.24 1.98 0.83
N TYR A 692 13.72 2.75 -0.15
CA TYR A 692 14.54 3.93 0.13
C TYR A 692 13.76 4.98 0.94
N ASP A 693 12.54 5.32 0.53
CA ASP A 693 11.71 6.27 1.28
C ASP A 693 11.40 5.77 2.69
N PHE A 694 11.13 4.47 2.85
CA PHE A 694 10.94 3.87 4.17
C PHE A 694 12.19 4.01 5.05
N LEU A 695 13.39 3.67 4.55
CA LEU A 695 14.64 3.76 5.33
C LEU A 695 14.98 5.20 5.73
N VAL A 696 14.88 6.14 4.79
CA VAL A 696 15.12 7.57 5.06
C VAL A 696 14.10 8.11 6.07
N THR A 697 12.82 7.75 5.91
CA THR A 697 11.77 8.18 6.83
C THR A 697 11.88 7.51 8.21
N GLN A 698 12.37 6.28 8.28
CA GLN A 698 12.61 5.61 9.56
C GLN A 698 13.74 6.30 10.33
N ALA A 699 14.79 6.77 9.64
CA ALA A 699 15.84 7.58 10.25
C ALA A 699 15.29 8.92 10.77
N LEU A 700 14.41 9.59 10.01
CA LEU A 700 13.69 10.78 10.45
C LEU A 700 12.89 10.53 11.72
N TYR A 701 12.05 9.49 11.70
CA TYR A 701 11.17 9.14 12.83
C TYR A 701 11.98 8.81 14.09
N ARG A 702 12.94 7.88 14.00
CA ARG A 702 13.70 7.38 15.16
C ARG A 702 14.69 8.41 15.72
N SER A 703 15.19 9.32 14.89
CA SER A 703 16.07 10.40 15.34
C SER A 703 15.33 11.59 15.94
N GLY A 704 14.00 11.63 15.81
CA GLY A 704 13.19 12.79 16.19
C GLY A 704 13.51 14.03 15.35
N GLY A 705 13.78 13.85 14.05
CA GLY A 705 14.07 14.95 13.13
C GLY A 705 15.53 15.40 13.09
N LYS A 706 16.44 14.71 13.78
CA LYS A 706 17.87 15.03 13.75
C LYS A 706 18.58 14.46 12.52
N VAL A 707 17.96 13.48 11.86
CA VAL A 707 18.36 12.99 10.55
C VAL A 707 17.21 13.32 9.61
N ASP A 708 17.43 14.22 8.66
CA ASP A 708 16.37 14.70 7.78
C ASP A 708 16.95 15.01 6.40
N PHE A 709 16.27 14.55 5.35
CA PHE A 709 16.71 14.72 3.97
C PHE A 709 15.55 15.26 3.11
N PRO A 710 15.79 16.32 2.32
CA PRO A 710 14.79 16.82 1.41
C PRO A 710 14.49 15.79 0.31
N GLY A 711 13.21 15.66 -0.04
CA GLY A 711 12.75 14.77 -1.09
C GLY A 711 11.76 15.44 -2.04
N GLU A 712 11.74 14.98 -3.29
CA GLU A 712 10.75 15.36 -4.30
C GLU A 712 9.64 14.31 -4.39
N PHE A 713 8.47 14.68 -4.89
CA PHE A 713 7.33 13.76 -4.96
C PHE A 713 7.39 12.87 -6.21
N ILE A 714 7.40 11.55 -6.00
CA ILE A 714 7.12 10.55 -7.03
C ILE A 714 5.63 10.24 -6.95
N GLU A 715 4.85 10.73 -7.91
CA GLU A 715 3.40 10.46 -7.92
C GLU A 715 3.13 8.98 -8.19
N GLY A 716 3.65 8.43 -9.29
CA GLY A 716 3.25 7.09 -9.75
C GLY A 716 1.74 6.98 -10.00
N TYR A 717 1.29 5.97 -10.74
CA TYR A 717 -0.15 5.74 -10.87
C TYR A 717 -0.69 4.97 -9.66
N ALA A 718 -2.00 5.06 -9.43
CA ALA A 718 -2.72 4.38 -8.35
C ALA A 718 -2.24 4.78 -6.94
N TYR A 719 -1.46 3.93 -6.28
CA TYR A 719 -0.95 4.10 -4.92
C TYR A 719 0.58 4.07 -4.87
N LEU A 720 1.28 4.03 -6.01
CA LEU A 720 2.73 3.89 -6.13
C LEU A 720 3.49 5.20 -5.84
N GLN A 721 3.12 5.85 -4.74
CA GLN A 721 3.59 7.17 -4.31
C GLN A 721 4.77 7.05 -3.34
N SER A 722 5.88 7.73 -3.62
CA SER A 722 7.09 7.75 -2.77
C SER A 722 7.76 9.13 -2.81
N LYS A 723 8.77 9.36 -1.97
CA LYS A 723 9.71 10.48 -2.16
C LYS A 723 10.97 10.05 -2.90
N PHE A 724 11.49 10.97 -3.72
CA PHE A 724 12.78 10.90 -4.41
C PHE A 724 13.86 11.60 -3.57
N TYR A 725 14.98 10.92 -3.28
CA TYR A 725 16.09 11.49 -2.50
C TYR A 725 17.42 11.60 -3.27
N GLY A 726 18.40 12.31 -2.67
CA GLY A 726 19.79 12.37 -3.15
C GLY A 726 20.15 13.60 -4.01
N HIS A 727 19.14 14.29 -4.57
CA HIS A 727 19.35 15.50 -5.38
C HIS A 727 19.81 16.73 -4.57
N LEU A 728 19.50 16.79 -3.28
CA LEU A 728 19.93 17.85 -2.36
C LEU A 728 20.57 17.26 -1.08
N PRO A 729 21.47 18.01 -0.42
CA PRO A 729 21.97 17.61 0.89
C PRO A 729 20.86 17.73 1.94
N GLY A 730 20.95 16.89 2.97
CA GLY A 730 20.13 16.97 4.19
C GLY A 730 20.99 17.19 5.41
N THR A 731 20.50 16.82 6.58
CA THR A 731 21.20 16.96 7.86
C THR A 731 21.28 15.65 8.63
N ILE A 732 22.44 15.40 9.25
CA ILE A 732 22.67 14.32 10.21
C ILE A 732 23.23 14.95 11.49
N TYR A 733 22.42 15.01 12.53
CA TYR A 733 22.74 15.58 13.84
C TYR A 733 23.39 16.98 13.74
N GLY A 734 22.82 17.83 12.87
CA GLY A 734 23.27 19.20 12.64
C GLY A 734 24.40 19.37 11.63
N ARG A 735 24.83 18.29 10.96
CA ARG A 735 25.85 18.32 9.90
C ARG A 735 25.20 18.15 8.55
N GLU A 736 25.55 19.01 7.59
CA GLU A 736 25.09 18.88 6.21
C GLU A 736 25.80 17.70 5.53
N ALA A 737 25.03 16.81 4.91
CA ALA A 737 25.57 15.66 4.18
C ALA A 737 24.62 15.25 3.04
N ARG A 738 25.13 14.58 2.02
CA ARG A 738 24.33 14.06 0.89
C ARG A 738 24.20 12.55 0.98
N LEU A 739 22.98 12.03 0.84
CA LEU A 739 22.75 10.59 0.77
C LEU A 739 23.58 9.93 -0.33
N TRP A 740 24.24 8.84 0.02
CA TRP A 740 25.08 8.04 -0.86
C TRP A 740 25.18 6.64 -0.28
N MET A 741 24.53 5.68 -0.96
CA MET A 741 24.29 4.32 -0.50
C MET A 741 24.67 3.31 -1.60
N PRO A 742 25.94 3.27 -2.06
CA PRO A 742 26.35 2.27 -3.03
C PRO A 742 26.30 0.85 -2.45
N THR A 743 25.97 -0.10 -3.32
CA THR A 743 25.94 -1.54 -2.99
C THR A 743 27.24 -1.99 -2.33
N GLY A 744 27.13 -2.65 -1.18
CA GLY A 744 28.27 -3.23 -0.47
C GLY A 744 29.07 -2.24 0.36
N LEU A 745 28.63 -0.99 0.52
CA LEU A 745 29.38 0.02 1.30
C LEU A 745 29.69 -0.45 2.72
N ALA A 746 28.67 -0.94 3.43
CA ALA A 746 28.79 -1.42 4.80
C ALA A 746 28.02 -2.72 4.99
N ALA A 747 28.64 -3.67 5.69
CA ALA A 747 28.10 -4.97 6.03
C ALA A 747 28.16 -5.21 7.54
N PRO A 748 27.08 -4.88 8.28
CA PRO A 748 26.92 -5.30 9.67
C PRO A 748 26.83 -6.82 9.76
N ASP A 749 27.52 -7.44 10.72
CA ASP A 749 27.45 -8.88 10.94
C ASP A 749 26.07 -9.34 11.47
N ASP A 750 25.30 -8.42 12.10
CA ASP A 750 23.91 -8.66 12.52
C ASP A 750 22.87 -8.06 11.55
N ARG A 751 22.06 -8.94 10.95
CA ARG A 751 20.97 -8.60 10.02
C ARG A 751 19.92 -7.65 10.59
N GLN A 752 19.80 -7.50 11.91
CA GLN A 752 18.82 -6.61 12.52
C GLN A 752 19.15 -5.13 12.31
N LEU A 753 20.36 -4.79 11.88
CA LEU A 753 20.73 -3.43 11.54
C LEU A 753 20.45 -3.13 10.06
N ASN A 754 19.45 -2.28 9.83
CA ASN A 754 19.33 -1.54 8.58
C ASN A 754 20.14 -0.24 8.69
N TYR A 755 20.53 0.36 7.58
CA TYR A 755 21.20 1.66 7.60
C TYR A 755 20.86 2.56 6.41
N ILE A 756 21.06 3.85 6.60
CA ILE A 756 21.29 4.81 5.51
C ILE A 756 22.70 5.37 5.65
N SER A 757 23.29 5.81 4.53
CA SER A 757 24.61 6.45 4.52
C SER A 757 24.62 7.73 3.72
N ALA A 758 25.53 8.63 4.10
CA ALA A 758 25.69 9.94 3.50
C ALA A 758 27.16 10.38 3.57
N VAL A 759 27.55 11.30 2.70
CA VAL A 759 28.91 11.86 2.66
C VAL A 759 28.88 13.38 2.66
N ASP A 760 29.89 13.97 3.29
CA ASP A 760 30.32 15.35 3.07
C ASP A 760 31.80 15.38 2.61
N ASP A 761 32.43 16.55 2.59
CA ASP A 761 33.83 16.67 2.15
C ASP A 761 34.83 16.02 3.11
N ASP A 762 34.47 15.81 4.38
CA ASP A 762 35.37 15.39 5.46
C ASP A 762 35.02 14.02 6.07
N ALA A 763 33.83 13.49 5.82
CA ALA A 763 33.35 12.28 6.47
C ALA A 763 32.31 11.47 5.69
N LEU A 764 32.34 10.17 5.98
CA LEU A 764 31.27 9.22 5.73
C LEU A 764 30.40 9.11 7.00
N TYR A 765 29.09 9.18 6.83
CA TYR A 765 28.10 8.97 7.87
C TYR A 765 27.35 7.67 7.60
N ILE A 766 27.19 6.84 8.64
CA ILE A 766 26.33 5.66 8.61
C ILE A 766 25.35 5.73 9.77
N VAL A 767 24.06 5.70 9.47
CA VAL A 767 22.97 5.78 10.43
C VAL A 767 22.27 4.43 10.52
N PHE A 768 22.59 3.68 11.57
CA PHE A 768 22.04 2.35 11.84
C PHE A 768 20.70 2.44 12.57
N MET A 769 19.77 1.56 12.18
CA MET A 769 18.43 1.43 12.76
C MET A 769 18.18 -0.04 13.09
N ASN A 770 18.00 -0.33 14.38
CA ASN A 770 17.85 -1.69 14.89
C ASN A 770 16.39 -2.17 14.82
N GLN A 771 16.11 -3.22 14.06
CA GLN A 771 14.76 -3.79 13.91
C GLN A 771 14.40 -4.81 15.00
N SER A 772 15.33 -5.10 15.92
CA SER A 772 15.07 -5.93 17.10
C SER A 772 14.63 -5.09 18.29
N ALA A 773 13.81 -5.67 19.17
CA ALA A 773 13.51 -5.11 20.48
C ALA A 773 14.72 -5.19 21.45
N GLU A 774 15.70 -6.04 21.14
CA GLU A 774 16.92 -6.19 21.93
C GLU A 774 18.02 -5.25 21.43
N THR A 775 18.97 -4.92 22.31
CA THR A 775 20.16 -4.16 21.90
C THR A 775 21.05 -5.02 21.02
N VAL A 776 21.46 -4.48 19.87
CA VAL A 776 22.42 -5.12 18.97
C VAL A 776 23.79 -4.46 19.16
N GLU A 777 24.81 -5.29 19.35
CA GLU A 777 26.22 -4.87 19.37
C GLU A 777 26.97 -5.79 18.41
N THR A 778 27.50 -5.21 17.33
CA THR A 778 28.05 -5.97 16.21
C THR A 778 29.20 -5.23 15.54
N ASP A 779 30.09 -5.99 14.93
CA ASP A 779 31.06 -5.43 13.99
C ASP A 779 30.40 -5.11 12.66
N VAL A 780 30.96 -4.10 11.99
CA VAL A 780 30.56 -3.65 10.66
C VAL A 780 31.81 -3.62 9.81
N ALA A 781 31.80 -4.38 8.71
CA ALA A 781 32.80 -4.28 7.67
C ALA A 781 32.46 -3.12 6.72
N LEU A 782 33.45 -2.30 6.39
CA LEU A 782 33.36 -1.17 5.48
C LEU A 782 34.18 -1.45 4.22
N ASP A 783 33.60 -1.24 3.05
CA ASP A 783 34.35 -1.34 1.80
C ASP A 783 35.29 -0.15 1.63
N TYR A 784 36.59 -0.39 1.68
CA TYR A 784 37.63 0.63 1.58
C TYR A 784 37.79 1.20 0.17
N ALA A 785 37.50 0.41 -0.87
CA ALA A 785 37.58 0.89 -2.25
C ALA A 785 36.47 1.91 -2.54
N LEU A 786 35.26 1.66 -2.05
CA LEU A 786 34.14 2.60 -2.15
C LEU A 786 34.36 3.82 -1.25
N SER A 787 34.70 3.59 0.02
CA SER A 787 34.77 4.67 1.02
C SER A 787 36.05 5.53 0.96
N GLY A 788 37.04 5.15 0.15
CA GLY A 788 38.30 5.88 0.01
C GLY A 788 39.29 5.70 1.17
N HIS A 789 39.06 4.72 2.04
CA HIS A 789 39.96 4.36 3.14
C HIS A 789 41.04 3.37 2.67
N SER A 790 42.00 3.03 3.53
CA SER A 790 43.13 2.16 3.18
C SER A 790 43.51 1.20 4.30
N ASP A 791 43.90 -0.01 3.91
CA ASP A 791 44.35 -1.06 4.83
C ASP A 791 45.58 -0.63 5.65
N GLY A 792 45.68 -1.14 6.88
CA GLY A 792 46.78 -0.84 7.80
C GLY A 792 46.79 0.59 8.36
N ARG A 793 45.75 1.40 8.09
CA ARG A 793 45.54 2.72 8.72
C ARG A 793 44.36 2.66 9.69
N HIS A 794 44.45 3.46 10.75
CA HIS A 794 43.37 3.66 11.71
C HIS A 794 42.68 5.00 11.44
N TYR A 795 41.35 4.97 11.32
CA TYR A 795 40.54 6.17 11.14
C TYR A 795 39.63 6.37 12.35
N ARG A 796 39.33 7.62 12.69
CA ARG A 796 38.49 7.92 13.83
C ARG A 796 37.03 7.65 13.50
N THR A 797 36.36 6.88 14.35
CA THR A 797 34.90 6.76 14.33
C THR A 797 34.32 7.54 15.51
N GLN A 798 33.30 8.34 15.25
CA GLN A 798 32.60 9.13 16.24
C GLN A 798 31.11 8.80 16.21
N VAL A 799 30.58 8.31 17.34
CA VAL A 799 29.13 8.20 17.51
C VAL A 799 28.58 9.61 17.77
N ILE A 800 27.82 10.15 16.82
CA ILE A 800 27.25 11.50 16.87
C ILE A 800 25.75 11.50 17.21
N GLY A 801 25.14 10.31 17.29
CA GLY A 801 23.75 10.12 17.65
C GLY A 801 23.48 8.71 18.16
N GLY A 802 22.55 8.56 19.10
CA GLY A 802 22.26 7.29 19.77
C GLY A 802 23.12 7.04 21.01
N SER A 803 23.15 5.78 21.47
CA SER A 803 23.92 5.32 22.63
C SER A 803 25.08 4.44 22.19
N GLY A 804 26.33 4.84 22.44
CA GLY A 804 27.52 4.08 22.08
C GLY A 804 28.81 4.84 22.40
N ALA A 805 29.95 4.19 22.24
CA ALA A 805 31.27 4.81 22.41
C ALA A 805 31.90 5.11 21.04
N SER A 806 32.60 6.24 20.95
CA SER A 806 33.49 6.50 19.81
C SER A 806 34.65 5.51 19.82
N GLY A 807 35.16 5.15 18.65
CA GLY A 807 36.21 4.14 18.50
C GLY A 807 37.14 4.44 17.34
N GLN A 808 37.66 3.37 16.73
CA GLN A 808 38.50 3.44 15.54
C GLN A 808 37.97 2.45 14.50
N LEU A 809 38.10 2.83 13.24
CA LEU A 809 37.99 1.96 12.08
C LEU A 809 39.39 1.40 11.84
N ALA A 810 39.54 0.09 11.99
CA ALA A 810 40.79 -0.63 11.86
C ALA A 810 40.56 -1.88 10.99
N ASP A 811 41.45 -2.14 10.04
CA ASP A 811 41.40 -3.34 9.17
C ASP A 811 40.01 -3.55 8.51
N GLY A 812 39.39 -2.47 8.04
CA GLY A 812 38.08 -2.53 7.39
C GLY A 812 36.90 -2.59 8.34
N ARG A 813 37.10 -2.60 9.67
CA ARG A 813 36.04 -2.91 10.63
C ARG A 813 35.94 -1.90 11.77
N PHE A 814 34.71 -1.73 12.25
CA PHE A 814 34.42 -1.01 13.50
C PHE A 814 33.19 -1.63 14.18
N THR A 815 33.11 -1.50 15.50
CA THR A 815 31.96 -1.99 16.28
C THR A 815 30.93 -0.89 16.47
N VAL A 816 29.64 -1.24 16.37
CA VAL A 816 28.52 -0.36 16.70
C VAL A 816 27.57 -1.02 17.70
N ARG A 817 27.07 -0.23 18.64
CA ARG A 817 26.02 -0.62 19.59
C ARG A 817 24.76 0.20 19.32
N VAL A 818 23.62 -0.46 19.13
CA VAL A 818 22.33 0.17 18.84
C VAL A 818 21.28 -0.40 19.77
N ALA A 819 20.66 0.46 20.59
CA ALA A 819 19.57 0.06 21.47
C ALA A 819 18.40 -0.57 20.69
N GLY A 820 17.61 -1.41 21.36
CA GLY A 820 16.43 -2.05 20.77
C GLY A 820 15.43 -1.03 20.23
N ASN A 821 14.93 -1.26 19.01
CA ASN A 821 14.12 -0.33 18.22
C ASN A 821 14.77 1.07 18.02
N GLY A 822 16.07 1.19 18.32
CA GLY A 822 16.78 2.45 18.39
C GLY A 822 17.47 2.82 17.09
N ILE A 823 18.33 3.83 17.20
CA ILE A 823 19.14 4.40 16.13
C ILE A 823 20.53 4.75 16.66
N ALA A 824 21.56 4.61 15.84
CA ALA A 824 22.91 5.12 16.11
C ALA A 824 23.52 5.71 14.84
N ALA A 825 24.10 6.91 14.95
CA ALA A 825 24.78 7.57 13.83
C ALA A 825 26.28 7.62 14.08
N VAL A 826 27.05 7.04 13.15
CA VAL A 826 28.51 6.98 13.19
C VAL A 826 29.06 7.88 12.10
N ARG A 827 29.95 8.79 12.48
CA ARG A 827 30.77 9.61 11.59
C ARG A 827 32.15 8.97 11.49
N ILE A 828 32.64 8.78 10.27
CA ILE A 828 33.93 8.19 9.94
C ILE A 828 34.70 9.23 9.14
N GLU A 829 35.86 9.66 9.63
CA GLU A 829 36.70 10.65 8.93
C GLU A 829 37.27 10.06 7.64
N THR A 830 37.04 10.74 6.52
CA THR A 830 37.56 10.32 5.21
C THR A 830 38.89 11.01 4.92
N PRO A 831 39.94 10.29 4.49
CA PRO A 831 41.25 10.89 4.20
C PRO A 831 41.25 11.80 2.97
N ALA A 832 40.29 11.61 2.06
CA ALA A 832 40.02 12.44 0.92
C ALA A 832 38.49 12.55 0.73
N PRO A 833 37.98 13.65 0.16
CA PRO A 833 36.54 13.80 -0.08
C PRO A 833 36.02 12.67 -0.96
N VAL A 834 35.03 11.93 -0.47
CA VAL A 834 34.28 10.97 -1.28
C VAL A 834 33.38 11.76 -2.21
N ARG A 835 33.60 11.63 -3.52
CA ARG A 835 32.84 12.35 -4.55
C ARG A 835 31.99 11.35 -5.31
N PRO A 836 30.70 11.18 -4.96
CA PRO A 836 29.81 10.33 -5.74
C PRO A 836 29.81 10.75 -7.21
N GLN A 837 29.98 9.81 -8.12
CA GLN A 837 30.08 10.11 -9.55
C GLN A 837 28.82 10.82 -10.08
N LEU A 838 27.65 10.48 -9.54
CA LEU A 838 26.37 11.06 -9.92
C LEU A 838 25.98 12.29 -9.08
N ALA A 839 26.77 12.71 -8.08
CA ALA A 839 26.50 13.99 -7.41
C ALA A 839 26.68 15.19 -8.36
N ALA A 840 27.55 15.05 -9.37
CA ALA A 840 27.78 16.05 -10.41
C ALA A 840 26.55 16.32 -11.29
N LEU A 841 25.52 15.46 -11.26
CA LEU A 841 24.26 15.67 -11.97
C LEU A 841 23.54 16.95 -11.51
N PHE A 842 23.72 17.33 -10.24
CA PHE A 842 22.98 18.41 -9.59
C PHE A 842 23.72 19.75 -9.55
N THR A 843 24.99 19.76 -9.98
CA THR A 843 25.85 20.94 -10.11
C THR A 843 25.84 21.38 -11.57
N ALA A 844 24.85 22.19 -11.95
CA ALA A 844 24.72 22.67 -13.34
C ALA A 844 25.95 23.52 -13.72
N GLU A 845 26.64 23.18 -14.81
CA GLU A 845 27.79 23.95 -15.30
C GLU A 845 27.49 24.78 -16.54
N THR A 846 26.39 24.52 -17.26
CA THR A 846 26.03 25.36 -18.41
C THR A 846 24.55 25.31 -18.75
N ARG A 847 23.96 26.49 -18.89
CA ARG A 847 22.58 26.70 -19.34
C ARG A 847 22.54 26.62 -20.85
N TRP A 848 21.61 25.82 -21.40
CA TRP A 848 21.33 25.77 -22.85
C TRP A 848 20.28 26.81 -23.23
N GLN A 849 20.55 27.62 -24.26
CA GLN A 849 19.58 28.58 -24.81
C GLN A 849 18.39 27.89 -25.49
N THR A 850 18.66 26.85 -26.28
CA THR A 850 17.64 26.08 -27.01
C THR A 850 17.81 24.59 -26.74
N PRO A 851 17.29 24.05 -25.63
CA PRO A 851 17.41 22.64 -25.27
C PRO A 851 16.26 21.76 -25.79
N TYR A 852 15.29 22.35 -26.48
CA TYR A 852 14.17 21.67 -27.13
C TYR A 852 13.84 22.39 -28.44
N ALA A 853 13.59 21.62 -29.49
CA ALA A 853 13.07 22.10 -30.77
C ALA A 853 12.08 21.10 -31.35
N ALA A 854 11.17 21.59 -32.18
CA ALA A 854 10.22 20.77 -32.93
C ALA A 854 10.00 21.39 -34.30
N THR A 855 9.61 20.56 -35.27
CA THR A 855 9.23 21.03 -36.60
C THR A 855 7.92 21.81 -36.53
N GLN A 856 7.63 22.64 -37.54
CA GLN A 856 6.44 23.48 -37.62
C GLN A 856 5.15 22.66 -37.59
N ASP A 857 5.19 21.46 -38.17
CA ASP A 857 4.09 20.49 -38.17
C ASP A 857 4.06 19.59 -36.93
N ASP A 858 5.01 19.76 -36.01
CA ASP A 858 5.21 18.98 -34.78
C ASP A 858 5.43 17.46 -35.03
N ALA A 859 5.80 17.10 -36.27
CA ALA A 859 6.07 15.72 -36.66
C ALA A 859 7.38 15.17 -36.08
N VAL A 860 8.40 16.03 -35.94
CA VAL A 860 9.70 15.70 -35.35
C VAL A 860 9.93 16.59 -34.13
N ARG A 861 10.27 15.96 -33.01
CA ARG A 861 10.65 16.66 -31.77
C ARG A 861 12.05 16.22 -31.36
N CYS A 862 12.87 17.17 -30.93
CA CYS A 862 14.17 16.87 -30.33
C CYS A 862 14.40 17.66 -29.04
N MET A 863 15.09 17.03 -28.11
CA MET A 863 15.50 17.66 -26.85
C MET A 863 16.84 17.14 -26.37
N ARG A 864 17.53 17.99 -25.64
CA ARG A 864 18.67 17.56 -24.83
C ARG A 864 18.16 16.67 -23.70
N VAL A 865 18.67 15.45 -23.62
CA VAL A 865 18.49 14.56 -22.46
C VAL A 865 19.86 14.34 -21.86
N GLY A 866 20.13 15.06 -20.77
CA GLY A 866 21.45 15.12 -20.18
C GLY A 866 21.42 15.06 -18.67
N PHE A 867 22.23 14.15 -18.14
CA PHE A 867 22.51 14.01 -16.72
C PHE A 867 23.94 14.53 -16.49
N GLY A 868 24.09 15.85 -16.45
CA GLY A 868 25.39 16.51 -16.21
C GLY A 868 26.48 16.09 -17.19
N ARG A 869 27.71 15.85 -16.68
CA ARG A 869 28.85 15.35 -17.47
C ARG A 869 28.76 13.85 -17.78
N THR A 870 27.88 13.11 -17.11
CA THR A 870 27.80 11.64 -17.19
C THR A 870 27.12 11.16 -18.47
N ALA A 871 26.14 11.93 -18.94
CA ALA A 871 25.44 11.72 -20.21
C ALA A 871 25.00 13.08 -20.76
N ASN A 872 25.42 13.41 -21.97
CA ASN A 872 24.99 14.61 -22.69
C ASN A 872 24.52 14.17 -24.07
N ASN A 873 23.22 13.96 -24.22
CA ASN A 873 22.65 13.42 -25.44
C ASN A 873 21.59 14.35 -26.02
N VAL A 874 21.34 14.22 -27.31
CA VAL A 874 20.10 14.62 -27.96
C VAL A 874 19.20 13.39 -28.12
N PHE A 875 17.93 13.55 -27.80
CA PHE A 875 16.88 12.58 -28.06
C PHE A 875 15.92 13.16 -29.11
N VAL A 876 15.69 12.40 -30.17
CA VAL A 876 14.85 12.77 -31.33
C VAL A 876 13.79 11.69 -31.52
N PHE A 877 12.54 12.07 -31.73
CA PHE A 877 11.47 11.11 -32.05
C PHE A 877 10.43 11.70 -33.01
N LEU A 878 9.71 10.80 -33.68
CA LEU A 878 8.62 11.17 -34.59
C LEU A 878 7.25 10.86 -33.96
N THR A 879 6.26 11.69 -34.27
CA THR A 879 4.85 11.44 -33.90
C THR A 879 4.15 10.46 -34.86
N GLN A 880 4.69 10.28 -36.07
CA GLN A 880 4.19 9.34 -37.07
C GLN A 880 4.65 7.90 -36.78
N ASP A 881 3.80 6.92 -37.14
CA ASP A 881 4.03 5.51 -36.89
C ASP A 881 4.34 4.69 -38.17
N ASP A 882 4.54 3.38 -37.98
CA ASP A 882 4.81 2.41 -39.05
C ASP A 882 3.65 2.17 -40.03
N THR A 883 2.46 2.73 -39.79
CA THR A 883 1.36 2.72 -40.77
C THR A 883 1.59 3.77 -41.85
N GLN A 884 2.34 4.83 -41.53
CA GLN A 884 2.65 5.93 -42.43
C GLN A 884 4.08 5.81 -42.99
N LEU A 885 5.03 5.43 -42.14
CA LEU A 885 6.44 5.38 -42.46
C LEU A 885 6.94 3.94 -42.55
N ARG A 886 7.90 3.71 -43.43
CA ARG A 886 8.59 2.43 -43.60
C ARG A 886 9.98 2.45 -42.97
N LYS A 887 10.62 3.61 -42.96
CA LYS A 887 12.01 3.79 -42.58
C LYS A 887 12.28 5.26 -42.27
N VAL A 888 13.12 5.53 -41.29
CA VAL A 888 13.56 6.87 -40.88
C VAL A 888 15.09 6.93 -40.87
N TRP A 889 15.64 8.07 -41.27
CA TRP A 889 17.05 8.42 -41.10
C TRP A 889 17.16 9.62 -40.18
N PHE A 890 17.87 9.45 -39.07
CA PHE A 890 18.22 10.52 -38.15
C PHE A 890 19.66 10.94 -38.43
N THR A 891 19.89 12.22 -38.73
CA THR A 891 21.23 12.78 -38.88
C THR A 891 21.48 13.77 -37.74
N VAL A 892 22.42 13.44 -36.85
CA VAL A 892 22.86 14.30 -35.73
C VAL A 892 24.32 14.66 -35.94
N ASP A 893 24.64 15.95 -36.07
CA ASP A 893 26.00 16.46 -36.31
C ASP A 893 26.72 15.71 -37.45
N GLY A 894 26.00 15.48 -38.55
CA GLY A 894 26.48 14.80 -39.75
C GLY A 894 26.52 13.26 -39.66
N ARG A 895 26.28 12.67 -38.48
CA ARG A 895 26.21 11.21 -38.31
C ARG A 895 24.79 10.72 -38.56
N THR A 896 24.63 9.80 -39.51
CA THR A 896 23.30 9.30 -39.90
C THR A 896 23.08 7.88 -39.38
N THR A 897 21.93 7.66 -38.74
CA THR A 897 21.43 6.35 -38.31
C THR A 897 20.12 6.05 -39.03
N GLU A 898 19.99 4.82 -39.53
CA GLU A 898 18.76 4.30 -40.12
C GLU A 898 17.97 3.52 -39.07
N ASP A 899 16.65 3.71 -39.05
CA ASP A 899 15.71 2.96 -38.22
C ASP A 899 14.55 2.44 -39.09
N THR A 900 14.28 1.14 -39.00
CA THR A 900 13.19 0.46 -39.71
C THR A 900 12.09 -0.03 -38.79
N ASP A 901 12.26 0.12 -37.48
CA ASP A 901 11.42 -0.55 -36.50
C ASP A 901 10.75 0.47 -35.59
N TYR A 902 9.42 0.42 -35.52
CA TYR A 902 8.65 1.30 -34.64
C TYR A 902 8.80 0.90 -33.17
N PRO A 903 8.89 1.86 -32.21
CA PRO A 903 8.79 3.32 -32.34
C PRO A 903 10.01 4.00 -32.98
N PHE A 904 9.78 4.98 -33.88
CA PHE A 904 10.85 5.73 -34.55
C PHE A 904 11.43 6.81 -33.64
N GLU A 905 12.56 6.49 -33.01
CA GLU A 905 13.25 7.37 -32.08
C GLU A 905 14.76 7.10 -32.02
N HIS A 906 15.54 8.12 -31.68
CA HIS A 906 16.99 8.03 -31.67
C HIS A 906 17.62 8.90 -30.59
N THR A 907 18.61 8.35 -29.91
CA THR A 907 19.43 9.05 -28.92
C THR A 907 20.89 9.03 -29.38
N ALA A 908 21.52 10.21 -29.41
CA ALA A 908 22.92 10.35 -29.80
C ALA A 908 23.69 11.25 -28.82
N PRO A 909 24.95 10.94 -28.48
CA PRO A 909 25.79 11.82 -27.68
C PRO A 909 26.14 13.10 -28.45
N ILE A 910 26.23 14.22 -27.72
CA ILE A 910 26.54 15.55 -28.26
C ILE A 910 27.66 16.21 -27.45
N ASP A 911 28.61 16.83 -28.15
CA ASP A 911 29.80 17.44 -27.54
C ASP A 911 29.96 18.94 -27.89
N GLY A 912 29.19 19.45 -28.85
CA GLY A 912 29.30 20.82 -29.37
C GLY A 912 28.45 21.86 -28.64
N GLU A 913 28.74 23.15 -28.86
CA GLU A 913 27.89 24.28 -28.44
C GLU A 913 26.60 24.38 -29.24
N ARG A 914 26.57 23.73 -30.40
CA ARG A 914 25.46 23.66 -31.35
C ARG A 914 25.35 22.22 -31.82
N THR A 915 24.14 21.69 -31.86
CA THR A 915 23.83 20.39 -32.48
C THR A 915 22.81 20.59 -33.59
N GLU A 916 23.13 20.14 -34.79
CA GLU A 916 22.21 20.13 -35.94
C GLU A 916 21.56 18.76 -36.10
N ILE A 917 20.24 18.76 -36.24
CA ILE A 917 19.42 17.56 -36.38
C ILE A 917 18.62 17.65 -37.67
N THR A 918 18.79 16.68 -38.56
CA THR A 918 17.98 16.52 -39.77
C THR A 918 17.32 15.15 -39.75
N VAL A 919 16.05 15.09 -40.14
CA VAL A 919 15.28 13.84 -40.19
C VAL A 919 14.69 13.65 -41.58
N LYS A 920 14.84 12.45 -42.12
CA LYS A 920 14.24 12.02 -43.39
C LYS A 920 13.47 10.73 -43.16
N ALA A 921 12.35 10.53 -43.86
CA ALA A 921 11.62 9.28 -43.80
C ALA A 921 11.14 8.80 -45.17
N LEU A 922 11.15 7.49 -45.37
CA LEU A 922 10.50 6.84 -46.50
C LEU A 922 9.09 6.44 -46.08
N THR A 923 8.09 7.00 -46.73
CA THR A 923 6.67 6.64 -46.52
C THR A 923 6.36 5.24 -47.05
N ARG A 924 5.26 4.63 -46.56
CA ARG A 924 4.72 3.38 -47.14
C ARG A 924 4.35 3.50 -48.62
N GLN A 925 4.12 4.72 -49.12
CA GLN A 925 3.84 5.02 -50.53
C GLN A 925 5.10 5.23 -51.39
N GLY A 926 6.30 5.06 -50.82
CA GLY A 926 7.58 5.20 -51.55
C GLY A 926 8.05 6.63 -51.75
N ARG A 927 7.42 7.63 -51.10
CA ARG A 927 7.87 9.03 -51.10
C ARG A 927 8.84 9.29 -49.96
N ILE A 928 9.85 10.12 -50.21
CA ILE A 928 10.75 10.65 -49.18
C ILE A 928 10.16 11.96 -48.63
N ILE A 929 10.05 12.04 -47.31
CA ILE A 929 9.77 13.27 -46.57
C ILE A 929 11.09 13.72 -45.94
N GLU A 930 11.39 15.01 -46.03
CA GLU A 930 12.52 15.64 -45.36
C GLU A 930 11.97 16.84 -44.60
N TRP A 931 12.19 16.85 -43.29
CA TRP A 931 11.79 17.95 -42.42
C TRP A 931 12.88 18.99 -42.33
N GLU A 932 12.52 20.20 -41.90
CA GLU A 932 13.47 21.27 -41.65
C GLU A 932 14.52 20.87 -40.59
N THR A 933 15.74 21.39 -40.75
CA THR A 933 16.82 21.17 -39.78
C THR A 933 16.46 21.83 -38.46
N LEU A 934 16.43 21.02 -37.40
CA LEU A 934 16.29 21.48 -36.02
C LEU A 934 17.66 21.72 -35.42
N GLU A 935 17.73 22.62 -34.44
CA GLU A 935 18.98 23.00 -33.83
C GLU A 935 18.85 23.18 -32.32
N LEU A 936 19.75 22.55 -31.57
CA LEU A 936 19.91 22.77 -30.14
C LEU A 936 21.16 23.62 -29.90
N LYS A 937 21.06 24.60 -29.00
CA LYS A 937 22.12 25.58 -28.70
C LYS A 937 22.39 25.69 -27.21
N LYS A 938 23.68 25.69 -26.87
CA LYS A 938 24.20 26.01 -25.55
C LYS A 938 23.99 27.50 -25.24
#